data_AF-A0A0V0XYX1-F1
#
_entry.id   AF-A0A0V0XYX1-F1
#
_cell.length_a   1.000
_cell.length_b   1.000
_cell.length_c   1.000
_cell.angle_alpha   90.00
_cell.angle_beta   90.00
_cell.angle_gamma   90.00
#
_symmetry.space_group_name_H-M   'P 1'
#
loop_
_entity.id
_entity.type
_entity.pdbx_description
1 polymer ?
#
loop_
_entity_poly.entity_id
_entity_poly.type
_entity_poly.pdbx_seq_one_letter_code
_entity_poly.pdbx_strand_id
1 'polypeptide(L)'
;MLKIFFWILSLELYNPSEVQSVLTLEMVQVIWRHGHRTPTRFIASDATNGEDTWIPGPRELTKKGMKQQFLLGRILSNRYMNEMPVVDKSKAWQQIYVRSSNFNRTILSALSNLAAFMLNVTSLQPRFNEWPKRWIPIPIHTEDDWILKPLSYCPTAIKLQMDNVVLTEEYQEIEANNTEFFKFLQNVTGIPKINLANIYVVHDSLQLIHGRTFQKEGSPEDWEPEDHPWPSWVNEEIYQKIDYLRRYGNGYLFANENVRRLRAGPLLQEIISRMRDKAESLTNEKQNTNSWIHRLKYYAYSAHDLNILILLQMLGVKEWLEKNVDMPGFASCLAFELWKTDDNLLEVKIFLRRGPLDSNFEQIQVQGCPLLPDGCPLNLFEEINQKYVVHDWNTECGLSSAETSCHSFSIIGKKDLVTMVRYFAELLLILLHIAQTSSTPTLELVQVIWRHGHRTPMRRVTLLKANDTNKWIPDLGELTKKGMKQQFLLGTILANRYMNQIPLIETNTAWQQIYIRSSNCNRTIVSALSNLAGFMHNSTSGLPNFHDWPQKWSPIPVHTEEEWKLRILRECPAAVKVKKEKVIATAEYQAFETNNTEFFQFLQNMTGIPNINLENIYLIDDSLQLIKEGSPEDWMPEDHPWPIWATDEVYERTKTLRQHGNGFLFADEEIRRLRGGPLLQEIVERMRQKEASLTNKNLISSKWIHNLKYYAYSAHDLNILILLQMFKVEEWLQKSVSMPDFASCLSIELWKTDNNTMEVKVFQRLGPTEMAFQPVQVGGCPKLPSACPLDQFEKVFQKYFIKNSWIKECTAQSAAASSLRHSFLFAGVFCLIYWIVCGTIFTKLTI
;
A
#
# COMPACT_ATOMS: atom_id res chain seq x y z
N MET A 1 -43.71 -60.06 54.14
CA MET A 1 -44.09 -61.01 53.07
C MET A 1 -43.89 -60.30 51.74
N LEU A 2 -42.75 -60.57 51.09
CA LEU A 2 -42.61 -61.50 49.94
C LEU A 2 -43.34 -60.96 48.70
N LYS A 3 -42.65 -60.44 47.67
CA LYS A 3 -41.99 -61.12 46.50
C LYS A 3 -42.71 -60.60 45.22
N ILE A 4 -42.08 -59.88 44.29
CA ILE A 4 -41.06 -60.26 43.28
C ILE A 4 -41.69 -60.66 41.90
N PHE A 5 -41.31 -59.87 40.87
CA PHE A 5 -41.04 -60.18 39.44
C PHE A 5 -42.19 -60.28 38.41
N PHE A 6 -42.28 -59.40 37.39
CA PHE A 6 -41.49 -59.20 36.11
C PHE A 6 -42.18 -59.96 34.93
N TRP A 7 -42.54 -59.40 33.76
CA TRP A 7 -41.75 -58.93 32.59
C TRP A 7 -42.67 -58.14 31.61
N ILE A 8 -42.37 -56.90 31.15
CA ILE A 8 -41.62 -56.44 29.94
C ILE A 8 -42.36 -56.61 28.59
N LEU A 9 -42.64 -55.50 27.86
CA LEU A 9 -42.12 -55.22 26.49
C LEU A 9 -42.53 -53.83 25.93
N SER A 10 -41.57 -53.22 25.22
CA SER A 10 -41.60 -52.08 24.29
C SER A 10 -42.04 -50.68 24.78
N LEU A 11 -41.09 -49.94 25.36
CA LEU A 11 -40.97 -48.49 25.15
C LEU A 11 -39.58 -48.25 24.56
N GLU A 12 -39.54 -47.99 23.25
CA GLU A 12 -38.35 -47.46 22.59
C GLU A 12 -37.96 -46.14 23.27
N LEU A 13 -36.72 -46.09 23.73
CA LEU A 13 -36.05 -44.86 24.12
C LEU A 13 -35.94 -43.98 22.87
N TYR A 14 -36.85 -43.02 22.75
CA TYR A 14 -36.65 -41.84 21.90
C TYR A 14 -35.51 -41.04 22.53
N ASN A 15 -34.28 -41.38 22.15
CA ASN A 15 -33.13 -40.52 22.34
C ASN A 15 -33.24 -39.47 21.23
N PRO A 16 -33.57 -38.20 21.51
CA PRO A 16 -33.37 -37.16 20.52
C PRO A 16 -31.86 -37.09 20.33
N SER A 17 -31.38 -37.70 19.25
CA SER A 17 -30.11 -37.34 18.65
C SER A 17 -30.03 -35.81 18.64
N GLU A 18 -29.10 -35.24 19.40
CA GLU A 18 -28.68 -33.85 19.20
C GLU A 18 -28.42 -33.68 17.71
N VAL A 19 -29.33 -32.98 17.03
CA VAL A 19 -29.09 -32.50 15.68
C VAL A 19 -28.01 -31.43 15.85
N GLN A 20 -26.76 -31.85 15.73
CA GLN A 20 -25.62 -30.96 15.71
C GLN A 20 -25.83 -30.04 14.50
N SER A 21 -26.21 -28.78 14.75
CA SER A 21 -26.47 -27.81 13.69
C SER A 21 -25.26 -27.76 12.76
N VAL A 22 -25.46 -27.99 11.46
CA VAL A 22 -24.38 -28.00 10.47
C VAL A 22 -23.99 -26.55 10.19
N LEU A 23 -22.93 -26.09 10.85
CA LEU A 23 -22.39 -24.76 10.65
C LEU A 23 -21.54 -24.71 9.36
N THR A 24 -21.82 -23.75 8.49
CA THR A 24 -21.03 -23.49 7.28
C THR A 24 -20.23 -22.20 7.43
N LEU A 25 -18.91 -22.25 7.25
CA LEU A 25 -18.06 -21.05 7.29
C LEU A 25 -18.17 -20.27 5.98
N GLU A 26 -18.64 -19.03 6.03
CA GLU A 26 -18.91 -18.22 4.83
C GLU A 26 -17.79 -17.25 4.45
N MET A 27 -17.11 -16.72 5.47
CA MET A 27 -16.03 -15.75 5.33
C MET A 27 -15.16 -15.75 6.58
N VAL A 28 -13.86 -15.54 6.40
CA VAL A 28 -12.93 -15.27 7.49
C VAL A 28 -12.20 -13.94 7.25
N GLN A 29 -12.05 -13.17 8.33
CA GLN A 29 -11.17 -12.01 8.38
C GLN A 29 -10.12 -12.21 9.45
N VAL A 30 -8.84 -12.10 9.11
CA VAL A 30 -7.75 -12.25 10.07
C VAL A 30 -6.92 -10.97 10.17
N ILE A 31 -6.48 -10.64 11.37
CA ILE A 31 -5.51 -9.57 11.61
C ILE A 31 -4.34 -10.10 12.40
N TRP A 32 -3.13 -9.89 11.89
CA TRP A 32 -1.91 -10.31 12.57
C TRP A 32 -0.94 -9.15 12.81
N ARG A 33 -0.19 -9.26 13.90
CA ARG A 33 1.00 -8.44 14.16
C ARG A 33 2.10 -8.91 13.23
N HIS A 34 2.93 -8.00 12.70
CA HIS A 34 4.16 -8.37 12.01
C HIS A 34 5.03 -9.37 12.82
N GLY A 35 5.89 -10.11 12.13
CA GLY A 35 6.88 -10.97 12.79
C GLY A 35 7.96 -10.17 13.54
N HIS A 36 8.90 -10.89 14.15
CA HIS A 36 10.05 -10.34 14.84
C HIS A 36 10.84 -9.35 13.97
N ARG A 37 11.25 -8.23 14.56
CA ARG A 37 11.89 -7.10 13.87
C ARG A 37 13.08 -6.57 14.68
N THR A 38 13.91 -5.76 14.06
CA THR A 38 14.92 -4.94 14.74
C THR A 38 14.27 -3.76 15.49
N PRO A 39 15.02 -3.06 16.36
CA PRO A 39 14.48 -1.97 17.18
C PRO A 39 13.88 -0.85 16.35
N THR A 40 12.86 -0.20 16.91
CA THR A 40 12.22 0.96 16.29
C THR A 40 12.87 2.29 16.62
N ARG A 41 13.58 2.34 17.75
CA ARG A 41 14.33 3.49 18.25
C ARG A 41 15.58 2.98 18.95
N PHE A 42 16.63 3.77 18.92
CA PHE A 42 17.91 3.47 19.55
C PHE A 42 18.18 4.45 20.67
N ILE A 43 18.90 3.98 21.69
CA ILE A 43 19.32 4.79 22.83
C ILE A 43 20.57 5.55 22.38
N ALA A 44 20.50 6.88 22.27
CA ALA A 44 21.57 7.67 21.66
C ALA A 44 22.92 7.59 22.39
N SER A 45 22.90 7.33 23.69
CA SER A 45 24.09 7.11 24.53
C SER A 45 24.66 5.69 24.42
N ASP A 46 23.92 4.75 23.83
CA ASP A 46 24.38 3.38 23.62
C ASP A 46 25.21 3.31 22.32
N ALA A 47 26.53 3.39 22.48
CA ALA A 47 27.47 3.26 21.38
C ALA A 47 27.63 1.81 20.86
N THR A 48 27.13 0.81 21.61
CA THR A 48 27.28 -0.61 21.26
C THR A 48 26.13 -1.14 20.41
N ASN A 49 24.93 -0.55 20.49
CA ASN A 49 23.75 -0.98 19.74
C ASN A 49 23.23 0.12 18.79
N GLY A 50 24.12 0.66 17.96
CA GLY A 50 23.82 1.69 16.96
C GLY A 50 22.98 1.19 15.78
N GLU A 51 22.36 2.09 15.02
CA GLU A 51 21.50 1.78 13.86
C GLU A 51 22.18 0.87 12.82
N ASP A 52 23.48 1.05 12.64
CA ASP A 52 24.37 0.35 11.70
C ASP A 52 24.77 -1.06 12.16
N THR A 53 24.61 -1.36 13.45
CA THR A 53 24.94 -2.68 14.01
C THR A 53 23.83 -3.71 13.79
N TRP A 54 22.59 -3.26 13.59
CA TRP A 54 21.45 -4.16 13.40
C TRP A 54 21.29 -4.53 11.94
N ILE A 55 21.27 -5.82 11.64
CA ILE A 55 20.88 -6.38 10.33
C ILE A 55 19.46 -6.93 10.48
N PRO A 56 18.48 -6.59 9.61
CA PRO A 56 18.58 -5.92 8.32
C PRO A 56 18.63 -4.37 8.32
N GLY A 57 18.86 -3.74 9.45
CA GLY A 57 18.73 -2.30 9.62
C GLY A 57 17.52 -1.99 10.50
N PRO A 58 17.30 -0.73 10.86
CA PRO A 58 16.32 -0.35 11.87
C PRO A 58 14.88 -0.59 11.42
N ARG A 59 14.00 -0.99 12.35
CA ARG A 59 12.55 -1.19 12.13
C ARG A 59 12.19 -2.29 11.12
N GLU A 60 13.16 -3.06 10.63
CA GLU A 60 13.00 -4.04 9.58
C GLU A 60 12.67 -5.43 10.11
N LEU A 61 11.97 -6.22 9.28
CA LEU A 61 11.61 -7.60 9.61
C LEU A 61 12.85 -8.49 9.52
N THR A 62 13.09 -9.26 10.57
CA THR A 62 14.21 -10.21 10.65
C THR A 62 13.88 -11.52 9.94
N LYS A 63 14.88 -12.37 9.67
CA LYS A 63 14.67 -13.74 9.17
C LYS A 63 13.81 -14.56 10.11
N LYS A 64 14.01 -14.41 11.44
CA LYS A 64 13.10 -14.99 12.44
C LYS A 64 11.66 -14.51 12.23
N GLY A 65 11.46 -13.22 11.98
CA GLY A 65 10.14 -12.65 11.72
C GLY A 65 9.48 -13.20 10.47
N MET A 66 10.24 -13.36 9.38
CA MET A 66 9.77 -14.03 8.16
C MET A 66 9.35 -15.47 8.45
N LYS A 67 10.18 -16.24 9.19
CA LYS A 67 9.87 -17.61 9.58
C LYS A 67 8.61 -17.71 10.45
N GLN A 68 8.43 -16.82 11.43
CA GLN A 68 7.22 -16.78 12.26
C GLN A 68 5.96 -16.58 11.43
N GLN A 69 6.01 -15.67 10.46
CA GLN A 69 4.88 -15.39 9.58
C GLN A 69 4.63 -16.51 8.57
N PHE A 70 5.68 -17.12 8.05
CA PHE A 70 5.58 -18.33 7.23
C PHE A 70 4.86 -19.45 8.00
N LEU A 71 5.24 -19.70 9.25
CA LEU A 71 4.58 -20.70 10.09
C LEU A 71 3.11 -20.35 10.36
N LEU A 72 2.80 -19.07 10.64
CA LEU A 72 1.42 -18.62 10.78
C LEU A 72 0.60 -18.85 9.49
N GLY A 73 1.15 -18.53 8.32
CA GLY A 73 0.49 -18.77 7.04
C GLY A 73 0.21 -20.24 6.78
N ARG A 74 1.11 -21.14 7.21
CA ARG A 74 0.89 -22.59 7.15
C ARG A 74 -0.27 -23.04 8.05
N ILE A 75 -0.34 -22.51 9.27
CA ILE A 75 -1.45 -22.79 10.20
C ILE A 75 -2.78 -22.31 9.60
N LEU A 76 -2.82 -21.09 9.08
CA LEU A 76 -4.00 -20.50 8.47
C LEU A 76 -4.45 -21.27 7.22
N SER A 77 -3.52 -21.72 6.38
CA SER A 77 -3.83 -22.55 5.21
C SER A 77 -4.37 -23.90 5.61
N ASN A 78 -3.77 -24.54 6.62
CA ASN A 78 -4.32 -25.78 7.13
C ASN A 78 -5.75 -25.60 7.64
N ARG A 79 -5.99 -24.56 8.43
CA ARG A 79 -7.32 -24.25 8.97
C ARG A 79 -8.35 -23.93 7.88
N TYR A 80 -8.03 -23.06 6.92
CA TYR A 80 -9.03 -22.46 6.00
C TYR A 80 -9.02 -22.99 4.56
N MET A 81 -8.05 -23.84 4.20
CA MET A 81 -8.00 -24.52 2.90
C MET A 81 -8.02 -26.05 2.99
N ASN A 82 -7.73 -26.63 4.16
CA ASN A 82 -7.71 -28.08 4.33
C ASN A 82 -8.80 -28.56 5.31
N GLU A 83 -8.78 -28.08 6.56
CA GLU A 83 -9.69 -28.53 7.62
C GLU A 83 -11.11 -27.96 7.42
N MET A 84 -11.20 -26.65 7.17
CA MET A 84 -12.44 -25.94 6.89
C MET A 84 -12.26 -25.18 5.57
N PRO A 85 -12.43 -25.84 4.41
CA PRO A 85 -12.04 -25.32 3.10
C PRO A 85 -12.98 -24.21 2.59
N VAL A 86 -13.02 -23.08 3.30
CA VAL A 86 -13.76 -21.87 2.91
C VAL A 86 -13.12 -21.20 1.69
N VAL A 87 -11.80 -21.35 1.50
CA VAL A 87 -11.09 -20.91 0.30
C VAL A 87 -10.87 -22.09 -0.65
N ASP A 88 -11.39 -21.97 -1.87
CA ASP A 88 -11.12 -22.86 -2.99
C ASP A 88 -9.73 -22.55 -3.57
N LYS A 89 -8.82 -23.51 -3.45
CA LYS A 89 -7.42 -23.42 -3.93
C LYS A 89 -7.32 -23.04 -5.40
N SER A 90 -8.28 -23.47 -6.24
CA SER A 90 -8.30 -23.16 -7.67
C SER A 90 -8.77 -21.74 -8.00
N LYS A 91 -9.42 -21.07 -7.04
CA LYS A 91 -10.00 -19.72 -7.19
C LYS A 91 -9.42 -18.71 -6.22
N ALA A 92 -8.30 -19.04 -5.57
CA ALA A 92 -7.71 -18.24 -4.50
C ALA A 92 -7.53 -16.75 -4.87
N TRP A 93 -7.14 -16.43 -6.11
CA TRP A 93 -6.99 -15.04 -6.58
C TRP A 93 -8.30 -14.22 -6.56
N GLN A 94 -9.46 -14.85 -6.66
CA GLN A 94 -10.77 -14.17 -6.60
C GLN A 94 -11.33 -14.12 -5.17
N GLN A 95 -10.79 -14.93 -4.27
CA GLN A 95 -11.37 -15.20 -2.95
C GLN A 95 -10.55 -14.61 -1.79
N ILE A 96 -9.31 -14.21 -2.06
CA ILE A 96 -8.37 -13.67 -1.07
C ILE A 96 -8.16 -12.17 -1.33
N TYR A 97 -8.27 -11.38 -0.27
CA TYR A 97 -7.82 -9.98 -0.27
C TYR A 97 -6.89 -9.74 0.93
N VAL A 98 -5.80 -9.00 0.70
CA VAL A 98 -4.82 -8.71 1.74
C VAL A 98 -4.53 -7.23 1.79
N ARG A 99 -4.70 -6.65 2.98
CA ARG A 99 -4.35 -5.27 3.30
C ARG A 99 -3.20 -5.24 4.29
N SER A 100 -2.29 -4.29 4.13
CA SER A 100 -1.20 -4.06 5.08
C SER A 100 -1.03 -2.59 5.38
N SER A 101 -0.60 -2.25 6.60
CA SER A 101 -0.05 -0.92 6.85
C SER A 101 1.23 -0.74 6.02
N ASN A 102 1.50 0.49 5.57
CA ASN A 102 2.62 0.76 4.68
C ASN A 102 3.99 0.82 5.39
N PHE A 103 4.41 -0.29 6.00
CA PHE A 103 5.76 -0.48 6.52
C PHE A 103 6.36 -1.75 5.90
N ASN A 104 7.67 -1.72 5.61
CA ASN A 104 8.38 -2.89 5.08
C ASN A 104 8.10 -4.14 5.92
N ARG A 105 8.19 -4.04 7.25
CA ARG A 105 7.96 -5.18 8.14
C ARG A 105 6.56 -5.82 8.05
N THR A 106 5.52 -5.04 7.79
CA THR A 106 4.14 -5.55 7.68
C THR A 106 3.88 -6.12 6.29
N ILE A 107 4.42 -5.49 5.24
CA ILE A 107 4.34 -6.02 3.87
C ILE A 107 5.13 -7.34 3.75
N LEU A 108 6.37 -7.39 4.27
CA LEU A 108 7.20 -8.61 4.30
C LEU A 108 6.58 -9.71 5.15
N SER A 109 5.90 -9.34 6.24
CA SER A 109 5.13 -10.30 7.04
C SER A 109 4.00 -10.93 6.22
N ALA A 110 3.24 -10.12 5.48
CA ALA A 110 2.19 -10.61 4.60
C ALA A 110 2.74 -11.49 3.47
N LEU A 111 3.83 -11.08 2.81
CA LEU A 111 4.49 -11.89 1.78
C LEU A 111 4.95 -13.25 2.31
N SER A 112 5.58 -13.27 3.49
CA SER A 112 6.06 -14.49 4.14
C SER A 112 4.90 -15.42 4.54
N ASN A 113 3.82 -14.84 5.05
CA ASN A 113 2.60 -15.58 5.40
C ASN A 113 1.95 -16.21 4.16
N LEU A 114 1.74 -15.42 3.11
CA LEU A 114 1.09 -15.88 1.88
C LEU A 114 1.93 -16.91 1.11
N ALA A 115 3.26 -16.84 1.19
CA ALA A 115 4.15 -17.85 0.64
C ALA A 115 3.88 -19.24 1.24
N ALA A 116 3.62 -19.32 2.54
CA ALA A 116 3.22 -20.57 3.18
C ALA A 116 1.73 -20.88 2.96
N PHE A 117 0.88 -19.86 2.97
CA PHE A 117 -0.57 -20.04 2.83
C PHE A 117 -0.91 -20.71 1.48
N MET A 118 -0.18 -20.33 0.43
CA MET A 118 -0.35 -20.81 -0.95
C MET A 118 0.61 -21.96 -1.34
N LEU A 119 1.43 -22.48 -0.40
CA LEU A 119 2.54 -23.40 -0.71
C LEU A 119 2.11 -24.64 -1.51
N ASN A 120 0.92 -25.16 -1.21
CA ASN A 120 0.36 -26.36 -1.84
C ASN A 120 -0.56 -26.06 -3.04
N VAL A 121 -0.60 -24.82 -3.51
CA VAL A 121 -1.38 -24.42 -4.69
C VAL A 121 -0.46 -24.39 -5.90
N THR A 122 -0.68 -25.30 -6.85
CA THR A 122 0.15 -25.41 -8.07
C THR A 122 -0.57 -24.94 -9.33
N SER A 123 -1.91 -24.97 -9.35
CA SER A 123 -2.75 -24.60 -10.50
C SER A 123 -2.58 -23.14 -10.95
N LEU A 124 -2.18 -22.26 -10.04
CA LEU A 124 -2.02 -20.82 -10.27
C LEU A 124 -0.58 -20.43 -10.63
N GLN A 125 0.38 -21.34 -10.57
CA GLN A 125 1.76 -21.04 -10.95
C GLN A 125 1.91 -21.00 -12.48
N PRO A 126 2.67 -20.04 -13.03
CA PRO A 126 3.03 -20.08 -14.44
C PRO A 126 3.95 -21.29 -14.70
N ARG A 127 3.71 -22.01 -15.80
CA ARG A 127 4.55 -23.12 -16.25
C ARG A 127 5.84 -22.58 -16.85
N PHE A 128 6.79 -22.25 -15.99
CA PHE A 128 8.05 -21.63 -16.37
C PHE A 128 9.17 -22.12 -15.46
N ASN A 129 10.23 -22.69 -16.03
CA ASN A 129 11.25 -23.45 -15.27
C ASN A 129 12.06 -22.58 -14.31
N GLU A 130 12.26 -21.30 -14.64
CA GLU A 130 12.96 -20.34 -13.76
C GLU A 130 12.03 -19.72 -12.71
N TRP A 131 10.72 -19.98 -12.78
CA TRP A 131 9.80 -19.49 -11.77
C TRP A 131 10.12 -20.08 -10.39
N PRO A 132 10.07 -19.30 -9.30
CA PRO A 132 10.28 -19.84 -7.97
C PRO A 132 9.27 -20.94 -7.64
N LYS A 133 9.79 -22.13 -7.33
CA LYS A 133 8.95 -23.30 -7.05
C LYS A 133 8.09 -23.05 -5.81
N ARG A 134 6.81 -23.41 -5.88
CA ARG A 134 5.84 -23.33 -4.76
C ARG A 134 5.57 -21.90 -4.28
N TRP A 135 5.76 -20.91 -5.15
CA TRP A 135 5.42 -19.52 -4.85
C TRP A 135 4.43 -18.96 -5.86
N ILE A 136 3.42 -18.24 -5.34
CA ILE A 136 2.40 -17.53 -6.10
C ILE A 136 2.34 -16.10 -5.57
N PRO A 137 2.45 -15.07 -6.43
CA PRO A 137 2.24 -13.70 -6.03
C PRO A 137 0.75 -13.47 -5.73
N ILE A 138 0.47 -13.03 -4.51
CA ILE A 138 -0.84 -12.54 -4.07
C ILE A 138 -0.70 -11.03 -3.83
N PRO A 139 -1.58 -10.18 -4.39
CA PRO A 139 -1.49 -8.74 -4.19
C PRO A 139 -1.70 -8.37 -2.72
N ILE A 140 -0.82 -7.48 -2.22
CA ILE A 140 -0.94 -6.87 -0.89
C ILE A 140 -1.18 -5.38 -1.10
N HIS A 141 -2.34 -4.91 -0.67
CA HIS A 141 -2.74 -3.52 -0.77
C HIS A 141 -2.25 -2.75 0.44
N THR A 142 -1.69 -1.56 0.21
CA THR A 142 -1.30 -0.62 1.27
C THR A 142 -2.04 0.70 1.07
N GLU A 143 -2.54 1.23 2.18
CA GLU A 143 -3.21 2.52 2.21
C GLU A 143 -2.56 3.40 3.27
N ASP A 144 -2.38 4.67 2.94
CA ASP A 144 -1.87 5.67 3.88
C ASP A 144 -3.03 6.30 4.67
N ASP A 145 -3.69 5.47 5.48
CA ASP A 145 -4.82 5.87 6.29
C ASP A 145 -4.68 5.45 7.76
N TRP A 146 -5.65 5.85 8.58
CA TRP A 146 -5.63 5.64 10.04
C TRP A 146 -6.08 4.23 10.46
N ILE A 147 -6.66 3.43 9.57
CA ILE A 147 -7.31 2.16 9.90
C ILE A 147 -6.32 1.13 10.45
N LEU A 148 -5.17 0.97 9.81
CA LEU A 148 -4.09 0.08 10.30
C LEU A 148 -2.98 0.84 11.04
N LYS A 149 -3.16 2.13 11.31
CA LYS A 149 -2.21 3.00 12.00
C LYS A 149 -2.90 3.64 13.22
N PRO A 150 -3.08 2.89 14.32
CA PRO A 150 -3.88 3.37 15.46
C PRO A 150 -3.32 4.66 16.07
N LEU A 151 -2.02 4.92 15.96
CA LEU A 151 -1.38 6.15 16.45
C LEU A 151 -1.42 7.33 15.47
N SER A 152 -2.24 7.28 14.41
CA SER A 152 -2.45 8.41 13.50
C SER A 152 -2.83 9.69 14.24
N TYR A 153 -2.40 10.84 13.74
CA TYR A 153 -2.56 12.11 14.47
C TYR A 153 -4.04 12.47 14.65
N CYS A 154 -4.51 12.44 15.90
CA CYS A 154 -5.89 12.74 16.26
C CYS A 154 -5.91 13.60 17.54
N PRO A 155 -6.01 14.94 17.40
CA PRO A 155 -6.05 15.87 18.53
C PRO A 155 -7.08 15.50 19.59
N THR A 156 -8.30 15.14 19.18
CA THR A 156 -9.37 14.74 20.11
C THR A 156 -8.98 13.53 20.95
N ALA A 157 -8.43 12.48 20.34
CA ALA A 157 -7.98 11.29 21.06
C ALA A 157 -6.81 11.59 22.01
N ILE A 158 -5.88 12.47 21.61
CA ILE A 158 -4.78 12.92 22.48
C ILE A 158 -5.32 13.65 23.71
N LYS A 159 -6.27 14.57 23.51
CA LYS A 159 -6.92 15.30 24.60
C LYS A 159 -7.66 14.36 25.55
N LEU A 160 -8.46 13.44 25.02
CA LEU A 160 -9.19 12.47 25.84
C LEU A 160 -8.25 11.56 26.65
N GLN A 161 -7.13 11.15 26.07
CA GLN A 161 -6.10 10.40 26.77
C GLN A 161 -5.47 11.22 27.92
N MET A 162 -5.21 12.51 27.69
CA MET A 162 -4.68 13.39 28.73
C MET A 162 -5.69 13.54 29.87
N ASP A 163 -6.91 13.98 29.55
CA ASP A 163 -7.93 14.38 30.52
C ASP A 163 -8.46 13.20 31.34
N ASN A 164 -8.60 12.02 30.73
CA ASN A 164 -9.27 10.87 31.37
C ASN A 164 -8.32 9.75 31.80
N VAL A 165 -7.02 9.85 31.48
CA VAL A 165 -6.05 8.81 31.84
C VAL A 165 -4.85 9.44 32.51
N VAL A 166 -4.11 10.29 31.81
CA VAL A 166 -2.84 10.83 32.32
C VAL A 166 -3.07 11.69 33.57
N LEU A 167 -4.13 12.51 33.61
CA LEU A 167 -4.43 13.40 34.75
C LEU A 167 -5.15 12.70 35.93
N THR A 168 -5.38 11.39 35.86
CA THR A 168 -6.01 10.66 36.97
C THR A 168 -5.05 10.51 38.16
N GLU A 169 -5.58 10.53 39.38
CA GLU A 169 -4.79 10.38 40.61
C GLU A 169 -3.95 9.10 40.57
N GLU A 170 -4.55 7.99 40.14
CA GLU A 170 -3.87 6.70 40.04
C GLU A 170 -2.66 6.74 39.08
N TYR A 171 -2.82 7.32 37.89
CA TYR A 171 -1.72 7.43 36.93
C TYR A 171 -0.59 8.31 37.49
N GLN A 172 -0.97 9.44 38.10
CA GLN A 172 -0.03 10.37 38.71
C GLN A 172 0.71 9.76 39.90
N GLU A 173 0.08 8.88 40.68
CA GLU A 173 0.71 8.16 41.79
C GLU A 173 1.79 7.20 41.28
N ILE A 174 1.53 6.44 40.21
CA ILE A 174 2.53 5.55 39.60
C ILE A 174 3.72 6.36 39.08
N GLU A 175 3.46 7.48 38.41
CA GLU A 175 4.50 8.40 37.93
C GLU A 175 5.32 8.97 39.10
N ALA A 176 4.66 9.44 40.16
CA ALA A 176 5.30 10.00 41.34
C ALA A 176 6.21 8.96 42.02
N ASN A 177 5.70 7.76 42.27
CA ASN A 177 6.43 6.65 42.90
C ASN A 177 7.66 6.19 42.10
N ASN A 178 7.72 6.50 40.79
CA ASN A 178 8.82 6.10 39.91
C ASN A 178 9.66 7.28 39.39
N THR A 179 9.44 8.49 39.93
CA THR A 179 10.11 9.72 39.46
C THR A 179 11.64 9.61 39.46
N GLU A 180 12.22 9.05 40.51
CA GLU A 180 13.68 8.88 40.60
C GLU A 180 14.21 7.89 39.55
N PHE A 181 13.46 6.82 39.29
CA PHE A 181 13.83 5.84 38.27
C PHE A 181 13.74 6.44 36.86
N PHE A 182 12.71 7.25 36.57
CA PHE A 182 12.62 7.95 35.30
C PHE A 182 13.74 8.98 35.12
N LYS A 183 14.15 9.69 36.18
CA LYS A 183 15.33 10.58 36.15
C LYS A 183 16.61 9.80 35.89
N PHE A 184 16.77 8.65 36.54
CA PHE A 184 17.89 7.74 36.26
C PHE A 184 17.93 7.36 34.78
N LEU A 185 16.80 6.91 34.21
CA LEU A 185 16.72 6.58 32.79
C LEU A 185 17.04 7.78 31.88
N GLN A 186 16.55 8.98 32.20
CA GLN A 186 16.86 10.20 31.42
C GLN A 186 18.37 10.47 31.39
N ASN A 187 19.05 10.35 32.54
CA ASN A 187 20.48 10.57 32.65
C ASN A 187 21.30 9.54 31.87
N VAL A 188 20.97 8.24 31.98
CA VAL A 188 21.75 7.19 31.32
C VAL A 188 21.44 7.05 29.84
N THR A 189 20.22 7.39 29.40
CA THR A 189 19.83 7.27 27.99
C THR A 189 20.08 8.54 27.19
N GLY A 190 20.09 9.71 27.82
CA GLY A 190 20.12 11.02 27.16
C GLY A 190 18.77 11.46 26.58
N ILE A 191 17.68 10.73 26.86
CA ILE A 191 16.34 11.09 26.41
C ILE A 191 15.80 12.23 27.30
N PRO A 192 15.38 13.39 26.74
CA PRO A 192 15.05 14.58 27.53
C PRO A 192 13.91 14.39 28.55
N LYS A 193 12.98 13.47 28.29
CA LYS A 193 11.86 13.17 29.18
C LYS A 193 11.48 11.71 29.05
N ILE A 194 11.50 10.98 30.17
CA ILE A 194 10.97 9.62 30.26
C ILE A 194 9.86 9.62 31.31
N ASN A 195 8.77 8.94 30.99
CA ASN A 195 7.58 8.76 31.82
C ASN A 195 6.90 7.44 31.44
N LEU A 196 5.80 7.10 32.11
CA LEU A 196 5.09 5.84 31.91
C LEU A 196 4.56 5.71 30.46
N ALA A 197 4.07 6.80 29.87
CA ALA A 197 3.56 6.81 28.50
C ALA A 197 4.61 6.56 27.42
N ASN A 198 5.87 6.91 27.67
CA ASN A 198 6.93 6.83 26.67
C ASN A 198 8.08 5.88 27.01
N ILE A 199 8.05 5.19 28.16
CA ILE A 199 9.11 4.22 28.56
C ILE A 199 9.38 3.14 27.49
N TYR A 200 8.40 2.86 26.62
CA TYR A 200 8.55 1.96 25.48
C TYR A 200 9.72 2.31 24.55
N VAL A 201 10.15 3.58 24.50
CA VAL A 201 11.30 3.99 23.68
C VAL A 201 12.62 3.40 24.16
N VAL A 202 12.72 3.05 25.45
CA VAL A 202 13.86 2.36 26.06
C VAL A 202 13.63 0.85 26.00
N HIS A 203 12.43 0.42 26.38
CA HIS A 203 12.07 -1.00 26.46
C HIS A 203 12.19 -1.75 25.12
N ASP A 204 11.77 -1.16 23.99
CA ASP A 204 11.74 -1.85 22.69
C ASP A 204 13.12 -2.38 22.25
N SER A 205 14.19 -1.58 22.45
CA SER A 205 15.56 -2.03 22.18
C SER A 205 16.02 -3.10 23.17
N LEU A 206 15.81 -2.86 24.47
CA LEU A 206 16.29 -3.76 25.51
C LEU A 206 15.58 -5.12 25.49
N GLN A 207 14.29 -5.16 25.13
CA GLN A 207 13.54 -6.41 25.00
C GLN A 207 14.13 -7.31 23.92
N LEU A 208 14.54 -6.73 22.79
CA LEU A 208 15.15 -7.48 21.68
C LEU A 208 16.52 -8.04 22.08
N ILE A 209 17.31 -7.24 22.80
CA ILE A 209 18.62 -7.68 23.34
C ILE A 209 18.40 -8.79 24.38
N HIS A 210 17.55 -8.56 25.38
CA HIS A 210 17.27 -9.52 26.45
C HIS A 210 16.74 -10.86 25.90
N GLY A 211 15.78 -10.81 24.96
CA GLY A 211 15.25 -11.99 24.31
C GLY A 211 16.34 -12.82 23.62
N ARG A 212 17.30 -12.19 22.94
CA ARG A 212 18.44 -12.90 22.33
C ARG A 212 19.36 -13.50 23.39
N THR A 213 19.80 -12.72 24.37
CA THR A 213 20.85 -13.11 25.33
C THR A 213 20.37 -14.15 26.34
N PHE A 214 19.16 -14.03 26.86
CA PHE A 214 18.70 -14.83 28.01
C PHE A 214 17.65 -15.88 27.65
N GLN A 215 16.82 -15.62 26.63
CA GLN A 215 15.72 -16.53 26.25
C GLN A 215 16.03 -17.34 25.00
N LYS A 216 17.18 -17.10 24.33
CA LYS A 216 17.51 -17.63 22.99
C LYS A 216 16.42 -17.29 21.95
N GLU A 217 15.65 -16.23 22.20
CA GLU A 217 14.52 -15.76 21.40
C GLU A 217 14.89 -14.63 20.42
N GLY A 218 16.17 -14.39 20.12
CA GLY A 218 16.56 -13.48 19.04
C GLY A 218 16.59 -14.13 17.65
N SER A 219 17.14 -13.43 16.65
CA SER A 219 17.29 -13.95 15.28
C SER A 219 18.72 -14.47 15.04
N PRO A 220 19.03 -15.75 15.34
CA PRO A 220 20.40 -16.30 15.21
C PRO A 220 20.96 -16.22 13.78
N GLU A 221 20.08 -16.13 12.79
CA GLU A 221 20.49 -16.03 11.39
C GLU A 221 20.86 -14.59 10.98
N ASP A 222 20.58 -13.60 11.83
CA ASP A 222 20.84 -12.19 11.59
C ASP A 222 21.93 -11.62 12.51
N TRP A 223 22.01 -12.07 13.77
CA TRP A 223 23.05 -11.64 14.73
C TRP A 223 23.26 -12.64 15.87
N GLU A 224 24.45 -12.60 16.48
CA GLU A 224 24.82 -13.32 17.69
C GLU A 224 24.60 -12.49 18.97
N PRO A 225 24.44 -13.10 20.14
CA PRO A 225 24.26 -12.36 21.39
C PRO A 225 25.39 -11.37 21.69
N GLU A 226 26.62 -11.67 21.27
CA GLU A 226 27.80 -10.83 21.48
C GLU A 226 27.81 -9.56 20.62
N ASP A 227 27.05 -9.55 19.51
CA ASP A 227 26.94 -8.39 18.61
C ASP A 227 26.12 -7.26 19.26
N HIS A 228 25.24 -7.62 20.20
CA HIS A 228 24.33 -6.69 20.87
C HIS A 228 24.33 -6.91 22.39
N PRO A 229 25.39 -6.51 23.11
CA PRO A 229 25.44 -6.63 24.55
C PRO A 229 24.47 -5.66 25.22
N TRP A 230 24.07 -5.98 26.45
CA TRP A 230 23.40 -4.98 27.28
C TRP A 230 24.28 -3.75 27.49
N PRO A 231 23.70 -2.54 27.45
CA PRO A 231 24.40 -1.35 27.92
C PRO A 231 24.92 -1.55 29.33
N SER A 232 26.06 -0.95 29.67
CA SER A 232 26.73 -1.14 30.97
C SER A 232 25.89 -0.77 32.19
N TRP A 233 24.86 0.06 32.01
CA TRP A 233 23.93 0.46 33.06
C TRP A 233 22.73 -0.49 33.21
N VAL A 234 22.56 -1.48 32.32
CA VAL A 234 21.46 -2.45 32.34
C VAL A 234 21.90 -3.72 33.06
N ASN A 235 21.05 -4.17 33.98
CA ASN A 235 21.10 -5.49 34.59
C ASN A 235 19.67 -6.06 34.67
N GLU A 236 19.52 -7.30 35.16
CA GLU A 236 18.22 -7.98 35.23
C GLU A 236 17.20 -7.18 36.06
N GLU A 237 17.59 -6.64 37.20
CA GLU A 237 16.69 -5.85 38.06
C GLU A 237 16.17 -4.59 37.35
N ILE A 238 17.07 -3.86 36.67
CA ILE A 238 16.72 -2.64 35.91
C ILE A 238 15.82 -3.01 34.74
N TYR A 239 16.15 -4.07 34.00
CA TYR A 239 15.33 -4.54 32.88
C TYR A 239 13.93 -4.95 33.34
N GLN A 240 13.81 -5.74 34.41
CA GLN A 240 12.53 -6.16 34.97
C GLN A 240 11.71 -4.96 35.46
N LYS A 241 12.35 -3.92 36.03
CA LYS A 241 11.64 -2.69 36.41
C LYS A 241 11.15 -1.90 35.20
N ILE A 242 11.94 -1.81 34.12
CA ILE A 242 11.51 -1.19 32.86
C ILE A 242 10.35 -1.97 32.24
N ASP A 243 10.44 -3.31 32.21
CA ASP A 243 9.41 -4.19 31.68
C ASP A 243 8.11 -4.07 32.49
N TYR A 244 8.19 -4.10 33.82
CA TYR A 244 7.06 -3.87 34.71
C TYR A 244 6.35 -2.54 34.41
N LEU A 245 7.09 -1.42 34.40
CA LEU A 245 6.51 -0.10 34.09
C LEU A 245 5.96 -0.02 32.67
N ARG A 246 6.59 -0.69 31.71
CA ARG A 246 6.10 -0.79 30.33
C ARG A 246 4.72 -1.44 30.26
N ARG A 247 4.50 -2.54 30.98
CA ARG A 247 3.21 -3.26 31.01
C ARG A 247 2.11 -2.45 31.70
N TYR A 248 2.46 -1.67 32.72
CA TYR A 248 1.51 -0.69 33.29
C TYR A 248 1.17 0.41 32.29
N GLY A 249 2.17 0.97 31.60
CA GLY A 249 1.94 1.95 30.53
C GLY A 249 1.02 1.42 29.42
N ASN A 250 1.10 0.12 29.09
CA ASN A 250 0.18 -0.55 28.17
C ASN A 250 -1.27 -0.54 28.63
N GLY A 251 -1.54 -0.88 29.90
CA GLY A 251 -2.91 -0.89 30.42
C GLY A 251 -3.57 0.49 30.32
N TYR A 252 -2.77 1.56 30.44
CA TYR A 252 -3.26 2.94 30.32
C TYR A 252 -3.31 3.48 28.89
N LEU A 253 -2.52 2.96 27.94
CA LEU A 253 -2.38 3.48 26.57
C LEU A 253 -3.73 3.71 25.86
N PHE A 254 -4.74 2.88 26.17
CA PHE A 254 -6.10 3.00 25.64
C PHE A 254 -7.18 2.67 26.69
N ALA A 255 -6.96 3.00 27.96
CA ALA A 255 -7.92 2.72 29.04
C ALA A 255 -9.27 3.43 28.83
N ASN A 256 -9.29 4.59 28.17
CA ASN A 256 -10.51 5.33 27.87
C ASN A 256 -11.24 4.77 26.62
N GLU A 257 -12.55 4.53 26.74
CA GLU A 257 -13.36 3.93 25.68
C GLU A 257 -13.45 4.82 24.43
N ASN A 258 -13.57 6.15 24.60
CA ASN A 258 -13.60 7.08 23.47
C ASN A 258 -12.25 7.17 22.75
N VAL A 259 -11.14 6.97 23.47
CA VAL A 259 -9.82 6.81 22.84
C VAL A 259 -9.80 5.54 22.00
N ARG A 260 -10.25 4.38 22.51
CA ARG A 260 -10.35 3.14 21.71
C ARG A 260 -11.22 3.33 20.47
N ARG A 261 -12.38 3.98 20.62
CA ARG A 261 -13.29 4.33 19.52
C ARG A 261 -12.58 5.11 18.42
N LEU A 262 -11.86 6.18 18.74
CA LEU A 262 -11.16 7.00 17.73
C LEU A 262 -9.91 6.31 17.16
N ARG A 263 -9.29 5.38 17.90
CA ARG A 263 -8.01 4.74 17.53
C ARG A 263 -8.16 3.45 16.73
N ALA A 264 -9.19 2.65 17.01
CA ALA A 264 -9.44 1.36 16.35
C ALA A 264 -10.90 1.11 15.97
N GLY A 265 -11.83 2.01 16.33
CA GLY A 265 -13.21 1.99 15.84
C GLY A 265 -13.31 1.85 14.32
N PRO A 266 -12.56 2.62 13.51
CA PRO A 266 -12.58 2.48 12.05
C PRO A 266 -12.22 1.07 11.55
N LEU A 267 -11.25 0.40 12.19
CA LEU A 267 -10.88 -0.97 11.85
C LEU A 267 -11.98 -1.98 12.23
N LEU A 268 -12.55 -1.86 13.42
CA LEU A 268 -13.65 -2.75 13.85
C LEU A 268 -14.89 -2.56 12.96
N GLN A 269 -15.21 -1.32 12.60
CA GLN A 269 -16.29 -1.01 11.66
C GLN A 269 -16.04 -1.61 10.29
N GLU A 270 -14.81 -1.55 9.78
CA GLU A 270 -14.47 -2.15 8.49
C GLU A 270 -14.64 -3.68 8.53
N ILE A 271 -14.24 -4.33 9.62
CA ILE A 271 -14.45 -5.77 9.84
C ILE A 271 -15.95 -6.08 9.85
N ILE A 272 -16.75 -5.33 10.62
CA ILE A 272 -18.21 -5.52 10.71
C ILE A 272 -18.90 -5.28 9.37
N SER A 273 -18.57 -4.18 8.68
CA SER A 273 -19.14 -3.82 7.38
C SER A 273 -18.96 -4.94 6.38
N ARG A 274 -17.77 -5.56 6.32
CA ARG A 274 -17.53 -6.68 5.40
C ARG A 274 -18.37 -7.91 5.71
N MET A 275 -18.60 -8.21 6.99
CA MET A 275 -19.51 -9.30 7.38
C MET A 275 -20.96 -9.00 6.99
N ARG A 276 -21.39 -7.74 7.15
CA ARG A 276 -22.70 -7.28 6.69
C ARG A 276 -22.86 -7.36 5.18
N ASP A 277 -21.91 -6.81 4.43
CA ASP A 277 -21.92 -6.84 2.96
C ASP A 277 -21.92 -8.29 2.45
N LYS A 278 -21.18 -9.19 3.15
CA LYS A 278 -21.21 -10.62 2.88
C LYS A 278 -22.59 -11.21 3.15
N ALA A 279 -23.19 -10.92 4.30
CA ALA A 279 -24.53 -11.37 4.67
C ALA A 279 -25.59 -10.96 3.63
N GLU A 280 -25.58 -9.69 3.21
CA GLU A 280 -26.47 -9.16 2.17
C GLU A 280 -26.26 -9.84 0.81
N SER A 281 -25.02 -10.22 0.51
CA SER A 281 -24.71 -10.95 -0.73
C SER A 281 -25.21 -12.40 -0.72
N LEU A 282 -25.43 -12.98 0.46
CA LEU A 282 -25.94 -14.36 0.63
C LEU A 282 -27.47 -14.42 0.58
N THR A 283 -28.18 -13.33 0.87
CA THR A 283 -29.66 -13.29 0.80
C THR A 283 -30.17 -12.99 -0.61
N ASN A 284 -29.38 -12.29 -1.44
CA ASN A 284 -29.74 -11.84 -2.80
C ASN A 284 -29.05 -12.65 -3.92
N GLU A 285 -29.00 -13.99 -3.80
CA GLU A 285 -28.22 -14.87 -4.69
C GLU A 285 -28.53 -14.71 -6.19
N LYS A 286 -29.77 -14.38 -6.58
CA LYS A 286 -30.16 -14.28 -8.00
C LYS A 286 -29.65 -13.01 -8.71
N GLN A 287 -29.17 -11.99 -7.99
CA GLN A 287 -28.68 -10.74 -8.58
C GLN A 287 -27.20 -10.43 -8.28
N ASN A 288 -26.57 -11.09 -7.31
CA ASN A 288 -25.30 -10.62 -6.73
C ASN A 288 -24.14 -11.64 -6.69
N THR A 289 -24.28 -12.82 -7.30
CA THR A 289 -23.23 -13.88 -7.32
C THR A 289 -21.91 -13.43 -7.95
N ASN A 290 -21.97 -12.45 -8.85
CA ASN A 290 -20.80 -11.87 -9.51
C ASN A 290 -20.21 -10.65 -8.77
N SER A 291 -20.70 -10.30 -7.56
CA SER A 291 -20.07 -9.26 -6.76
C SER A 291 -18.76 -9.74 -6.13
N TRP A 292 -17.81 -8.83 -5.95
CA TRP A 292 -16.51 -9.14 -5.34
C TRP A 292 -16.67 -9.66 -3.90
N ILE A 293 -17.62 -9.10 -3.14
CA ILE A 293 -17.88 -9.50 -1.75
C ILE A 293 -18.50 -10.90 -1.65
N HIS A 294 -19.37 -11.26 -2.60
CA HIS A 294 -19.92 -12.62 -2.66
C HIS A 294 -18.82 -13.66 -2.91
N ARG A 295 -17.82 -13.34 -3.75
CA ARG A 295 -16.65 -14.20 -4.01
C ARG A 295 -15.61 -14.18 -2.89
N LEU A 296 -15.48 -13.08 -2.16
CA LEU A 296 -14.50 -12.96 -1.07
C LEU A 296 -14.76 -14.02 0.01
N LYS A 297 -13.72 -14.77 0.37
CA LYS A 297 -13.76 -15.82 1.40
C LYS A 297 -12.74 -15.58 2.51
N TYR A 298 -11.62 -14.93 2.19
CA TYR A 298 -10.54 -14.66 3.14
C TYR A 298 -10.05 -13.22 2.99
N TYR A 299 -10.14 -12.46 4.07
CA TYR A 299 -9.60 -11.11 4.15
C TYR A 299 -8.51 -11.05 5.22
N ALA A 300 -7.32 -10.54 4.89
CA ALA A 300 -6.22 -10.41 5.84
C ALA A 300 -5.80 -8.96 6.06
N TYR A 301 -5.48 -8.63 7.31
CA TYR A 301 -4.83 -7.40 7.72
C TYR A 301 -3.45 -7.70 8.32
N SER A 302 -2.38 -7.28 7.65
CA SER A 302 -1.01 -7.34 8.19
C SER A 302 -0.63 -6.01 8.83
N ALA A 303 -0.60 -5.98 10.17
CA ALA A 303 -0.61 -4.77 10.96
C ALA A 303 0.33 -4.85 12.19
N HIS A 304 -0.05 -4.17 13.28
CA HIS A 304 0.78 -3.99 14.47
C HIS A 304 0.15 -4.63 15.71
N ASP A 305 0.97 -4.75 16.75
CA ASP A 305 0.54 -5.18 18.10
C ASP A 305 -0.61 -4.33 18.64
N LEU A 306 -0.51 -3.00 18.47
CA LEU A 306 -1.54 -2.07 18.95
C LEU A 306 -2.92 -2.33 18.32
N ASN A 307 -2.98 -2.80 17.06
CA ASN A 307 -4.27 -3.14 16.45
C ASN A 307 -4.94 -4.30 17.19
N ILE A 308 -4.18 -5.36 17.49
CA ILE A 308 -4.69 -6.54 18.20
C ILE A 308 -5.05 -6.17 19.64
N LEU A 309 -4.19 -5.43 20.34
CA LEU A 309 -4.42 -4.99 21.72
C LEU A 309 -5.73 -4.21 21.84
N ILE A 310 -5.93 -3.18 21.01
CA ILE A 310 -7.12 -2.33 21.10
C ILE A 310 -8.38 -3.12 20.73
N LEU A 311 -8.33 -4.01 19.72
CA LEU A 311 -9.46 -4.87 19.37
C LEU A 311 -9.86 -5.80 20.53
N LEU A 312 -8.90 -6.44 21.19
CA LEU A 312 -9.17 -7.28 22.37
C LEU A 312 -9.81 -6.49 23.51
N GLN A 313 -9.36 -5.25 23.75
CA GLN A 313 -9.97 -4.35 24.72
C GLN A 313 -11.39 -3.92 24.32
N MET A 314 -11.62 -3.62 23.03
CA MET A 314 -12.95 -3.25 22.54
C MET A 314 -13.96 -4.40 22.64
N LEU A 315 -13.50 -5.63 22.40
CA LEU A 315 -14.28 -6.87 22.54
C LEU A 315 -14.52 -7.28 23.99
N GLY A 316 -13.94 -6.56 24.97
CA GLY A 316 -14.17 -6.78 26.39
C GLY A 316 -13.44 -7.99 26.98
N VAL A 317 -12.32 -8.42 26.37
CA VAL A 317 -11.55 -9.55 26.87
C VAL A 317 -10.85 -9.14 28.18
N LYS A 318 -11.31 -9.72 29.30
CA LYS A 318 -10.97 -9.28 30.67
C LYS A 318 -9.47 -9.11 30.92
N GLU A 319 -8.68 -10.13 30.58
CA GLU A 319 -7.20 -10.13 30.73
C GLU A 319 -6.54 -8.91 30.06
N TRP A 320 -7.08 -8.45 28.93
CA TRP A 320 -6.51 -7.34 28.16
C TRP A 320 -7.02 -5.96 28.58
N LEU A 321 -8.02 -5.93 29.47
CA LEU A 321 -8.50 -4.74 30.15
C LEU A 321 -7.78 -4.49 31.49
N GLU A 322 -6.92 -5.42 31.90
CA GLU A 322 -6.12 -5.26 33.12
C GLU A 322 -5.11 -4.12 32.98
N LYS A 323 -4.75 -3.52 34.13
CA LYS A 323 -3.80 -2.39 34.18
C LYS A 323 -2.37 -2.81 33.87
N ASN A 324 -2.04 -4.06 34.15
CA ASN A 324 -0.73 -4.65 33.87
C ASN A 324 -0.88 -5.65 32.74
N VAL A 325 -0.60 -5.23 31.50
CA VAL A 325 -0.85 -6.05 30.32
C VAL A 325 0.36 -6.09 29.38
N ASP A 326 0.70 -7.28 28.94
CA ASP A 326 1.74 -7.50 27.93
C ASP A 326 1.27 -7.05 26.54
N MET A 327 2.21 -6.86 25.62
CA MET A 327 1.85 -6.65 24.21
C MET A 327 1.56 -7.99 23.54
N PRO A 328 0.62 -8.05 22.57
CA PRO A 328 0.44 -9.25 21.74
C PRO A 328 1.77 -9.69 21.11
N GLY A 329 2.13 -10.97 21.20
CA GLY A 329 3.40 -11.49 20.72
C GLY A 329 3.62 -11.30 19.20
N PHE A 330 4.86 -11.37 18.73
CA PHE A 330 5.15 -11.32 17.29
C PHE A 330 4.37 -12.41 16.54
N ALA A 331 3.84 -12.11 15.35
CA ALA A 331 2.97 -13.03 14.60
C ALA A 331 1.77 -13.59 15.41
N SER A 332 1.28 -12.85 16.42
CA SER A 332 -0.05 -13.05 16.98
C SER A 332 -1.11 -12.77 15.91
N CYS A 333 -2.26 -13.44 16.01
CA CYS A 333 -3.34 -13.35 15.03
C CYS A 333 -4.70 -13.43 15.71
N LEU A 334 -5.60 -12.50 15.35
CA LEU A 334 -7.04 -12.63 15.59
C LEU A 334 -7.72 -13.10 14.31
N ALA A 335 -8.67 -14.02 14.42
CA ALA A 335 -9.49 -14.50 13.32
C ALA A 335 -10.98 -14.30 13.65
N PHE A 336 -11.67 -13.52 12.83
CA PHE A 336 -13.12 -13.32 12.85
C PHE A 336 -13.73 -14.24 11.79
N GLU A 337 -14.51 -15.21 12.23
CA GLU A 337 -15.16 -16.20 11.38
C GLU A 337 -16.66 -15.95 11.35
N LEU A 338 -17.20 -15.78 10.13
CA LEU A 338 -18.63 -15.62 9.90
C LEU A 338 -19.24 -16.97 9.50
N TRP A 339 -20.02 -17.54 10.40
CA TRP A 339 -20.64 -18.85 10.26
C TRP A 339 -22.12 -18.69 9.93
N LYS A 340 -22.65 -19.62 9.13
CA LYS A 340 -24.05 -19.75 8.76
C LYS A 340 -24.62 -21.03 9.37
N THR A 341 -25.72 -20.91 10.10
CA THR A 341 -26.46 -22.03 10.68
C THR A 341 -27.43 -22.65 9.66
N ASP A 342 -27.95 -23.83 9.97
CA ASP A 342 -28.99 -24.50 9.16
C ASP A 342 -30.26 -23.64 8.99
N ASP A 343 -30.60 -22.84 10.01
CA ASP A 343 -31.71 -21.88 9.99
C ASP A 343 -31.38 -20.61 9.17
N ASN A 344 -30.27 -20.61 8.43
CA ASN A 344 -29.73 -19.46 7.69
C ASN A 344 -29.43 -18.24 8.57
N LEU A 345 -29.24 -18.42 9.87
CA LEU A 345 -28.78 -17.36 10.77
C LEU A 345 -27.26 -17.23 10.66
N LEU A 346 -26.75 -16.02 10.85
CA LEU A 346 -25.32 -15.75 10.81
C LEU A 346 -24.79 -15.47 12.22
N GLU A 347 -23.69 -16.13 12.57
CA GLU A 347 -23.00 -15.93 13.84
C GLU A 347 -21.50 -15.66 13.63
N VAL A 348 -20.91 -14.87 14.52
CA VAL A 348 -19.51 -14.47 14.50
C VAL A 348 -18.78 -15.20 15.61
N LYS A 349 -17.73 -15.94 15.25
CA LYS A 349 -16.78 -16.56 16.19
C LYS A 349 -15.43 -15.88 16.05
N ILE A 350 -14.80 -15.54 17.17
CA ILE A 350 -13.50 -14.87 17.18
C ILE A 350 -12.49 -15.76 17.87
N PHE A 351 -11.33 -15.93 17.24
CA PHE A 351 -10.24 -16.74 17.77
C PHE A 351 -8.95 -15.93 17.88
N LEU A 352 -8.17 -16.21 18.93
CA LEU A 352 -6.87 -15.60 19.18
C LEU A 352 -5.78 -16.68 19.15
N ARG A 353 -4.68 -16.34 18.49
CA ARG A 353 -3.37 -16.98 18.63
C ARG A 353 -2.39 -15.93 19.14
N ARG A 354 -1.78 -16.12 20.31
CA ARG A 354 -1.04 -15.06 21.04
C ARG A 354 0.38 -14.88 20.56
N GLY A 355 0.96 -15.86 19.87
CA GLY A 355 2.30 -15.71 19.31
C GLY A 355 2.86 -16.98 18.68
N PRO A 356 4.17 -17.00 18.38
CA PRO A 356 4.81 -18.08 17.64
C PRO A 356 4.85 -19.41 18.40
N LEU A 357 4.80 -19.35 19.73
CA LEU A 357 4.84 -20.50 20.63
C LEU A 357 3.49 -21.23 20.72
N ASP A 358 2.40 -20.59 20.30
CA ASP A 358 1.09 -21.20 20.30
C ASP A 358 0.87 -21.98 18.99
N SER A 359 0.48 -23.24 19.10
CA SER A 359 0.13 -24.05 17.94
C SER A 359 -1.32 -23.85 17.49
N ASN A 360 -2.21 -23.40 18.38
CA ASN A 360 -3.65 -23.44 18.19
C ASN A 360 -4.30 -22.04 18.30
N PHE A 361 -5.50 -21.94 17.73
CA PHE A 361 -6.38 -20.78 17.86
C PHE A 361 -7.39 -21.05 18.98
N GLU A 362 -7.49 -20.14 19.94
CA GLU A 362 -8.43 -20.22 21.08
C GLU A 362 -9.61 -19.29 20.84
N GLN A 363 -10.84 -19.77 21.00
CA GLN A 363 -12.03 -18.93 20.87
C GLN A 363 -12.09 -17.94 22.05
N ILE A 364 -12.34 -16.67 21.78
CA ILE A 364 -12.43 -15.62 22.80
C ILE A 364 -13.88 -15.32 23.16
N GLN A 365 -14.14 -15.14 24.46
CA GLN A 365 -15.44 -14.67 24.95
C GLN A 365 -15.58 -13.17 24.71
N VAL A 366 -16.49 -12.78 23.81
CA VAL A 366 -16.83 -11.37 23.57
C VAL A 366 -17.84 -10.92 24.63
N GLN A 367 -17.61 -9.75 25.23
CA GLN A 367 -18.51 -9.16 26.20
C GLN A 367 -19.87 -8.80 25.54
N GLY A 368 -20.97 -9.30 26.11
CA GLY A 368 -22.32 -9.07 25.59
C GLY A 368 -22.81 -10.12 24.57
N CYS A 369 -21.95 -11.06 24.17
CA CYS A 369 -22.32 -12.20 23.33
C CYS A 369 -22.65 -13.46 24.16
N PRO A 370 -23.32 -14.47 23.58
CA PRO A 370 -23.52 -15.79 24.20
C PRO A 370 -22.22 -16.42 24.71
N LEU A 371 -22.35 -17.36 25.65
CA LEU A 371 -21.19 -18.09 26.21
C LEU A 371 -20.61 -19.07 25.18
N LEU A 372 -19.29 -19.26 25.23
CA LEU A 372 -18.59 -20.25 24.41
C LEU A 372 -19.17 -21.67 24.61
N PRO A 373 -19.22 -22.52 23.56
CA PRO A 373 -18.63 -22.36 22.23
C PRO A 373 -19.53 -21.66 21.18
N ASP A 374 -20.70 -21.18 21.58
CA ASP A 374 -21.67 -20.56 20.66
C ASP A 374 -21.10 -19.27 20.05
N GLY A 375 -21.52 -18.97 18.82
CA GLY A 375 -21.15 -17.73 18.15
C GLY A 375 -22.02 -16.55 18.61
N CYS A 376 -21.55 -15.34 18.31
CA CYS A 376 -22.35 -14.13 18.53
C CYS A 376 -23.22 -13.87 17.30
N PRO A 377 -24.57 -13.84 17.41
CA PRO A 377 -25.42 -13.47 16.28
C PRO A 377 -24.95 -12.16 15.65
N LEU A 378 -24.84 -12.09 14.31
CA LEU A 378 -24.23 -10.94 13.63
C LEU A 378 -24.93 -9.62 13.98
N ASN A 379 -26.25 -9.62 14.05
CA ASN A 379 -27.05 -8.46 14.46
C ASN A 379 -26.75 -7.99 15.89
N LEU A 380 -26.62 -8.93 16.83
CA LEU A 380 -26.22 -8.62 18.21
C LEU A 380 -24.78 -8.10 18.25
N PHE A 381 -23.88 -8.71 17.49
CA PHE A 381 -22.48 -8.27 17.39
C PHE A 381 -22.37 -6.84 16.83
N GLU A 382 -23.24 -6.46 15.88
CA GLU A 382 -23.34 -5.08 15.41
C GLU A 382 -23.86 -4.12 16.49
N GLU A 383 -24.94 -4.51 17.19
CA GLU A 383 -25.57 -3.70 18.24
C GLU A 383 -24.59 -3.37 19.37
N ILE A 384 -23.92 -4.38 19.93
CA ILE A 384 -22.99 -4.18 21.06
C ILE A 384 -21.77 -3.32 20.69
N ASN A 385 -21.39 -3.31 19.40
CA ASN A 385 -20.25 -2.56 18.89
C ASN A 385 -20.64 -1.20 18.30
N GLN A 386 -21.92 -0.83 18.31
CA GLN A 386 -22.41 0.45 17.78
C GLN A 386 -21.76 1.66 18.49
N LYS A 387 -21.42 1.52 19.78
CA LYS A 387 -20.69 2.53 20.56
C LYS A 387 -19.29 2.86 20.02
N TYR A 388 -18.72 1.98 19.19
CA TYR A 388 -17.40 2.17 18.57
C TYR A 388 -17.45 2.77 17.16
N VAL A 389 -18.63 3.16 16.68
CA VAL A 389 -18.80 3.80 15.37
C VAL A 389 -18.14 5.19 15.34
N VAL A 390 -17.55 5.53 14.20
CA VAL A 390 -16.86 6.79 13.89
C VAL A 390 -17.38 7.18 12.51
N HIS A 391 -18.11 8.28 12.42
CA HIS A 391 -18.79 8.68 11.19
C HIS A 391 -17.82 9.33 10.20
N ASP A 392 -17.06 10.32 10.67
CA ASP A 392 -16.00 10.96 9.90
C ASP A 392 -14.81 11.19 10.81
N TRP A 393 -13.79 10.34 10.63
CA TRP A 393 -12.65 10.31 11.53
C TRP A 393 -11.89 11.64 11.55
N ASN A 394 -11.72 12.30 10.40
CA ASN A 394 -11.02 13.57 10.32
C ASN A 394 -11.76 14.65 11.13
N THR A 395 -13.07 14.78 10.91
CA THR A 395 -13.93 15.75 11.58
C THR A 395 -13.99 15.48 13.08
N GLU A 396 -14.19 14.23 13.50
CA GLU A 396 -14.23 13.85 14.91
C GLU A 396 -12.86 14.01 15.62
N CYS A 397 -11.75 13.89 14.87
CA CYS A 397 -10.42 14.21 15.36
C CYS A 397 -10.11 15.72 15.35
N GLY A 398 -11.00 16.57 14.85
CA GLY A 398 -10.80 18.02 14.76
C GLY A 398 -9.86 18.45 13.62
N LEU A 399 -9.67 17.60 12.61
CA LEU A 399 -8.85 17.87 11.44
C LEU A 399 -9.74 18.50 10.35
N SER A 400 -9.75 19.84 10.25
CA SER A 400 -10.43 20.51 9.14
C SER A 400 -9.63 20.38 7.83
N SER A 401 -10.27 20.48 6.66
CA SER A 401 -9.65 20.37 5.32
C SER A 401 -8.70 21.52 4.92
N ALA A 402 -8.22 22.29 5.89
CA ALA A 402 -7.18 23.28 5.71
C ALA A 402 -6.11 23.10 6.79
N GLU A 403 -4.85 23.11 6.33
CA GLU A 403 -3.63 23.27 7.13
C GLU A 403 -3.04 22.01 7.79
N THR A 404 -2.45 21.15 6.97
CA THR A 404 -1.22 20.44 7.37
C THR A 404 -0.03 21.34 7.01
N SER A 405 0.25 22.34 7.85
CA SER A 405 1.56 22.99 7.85
C SER A 405 2.44 22.28 8.88
N CYS A 406 3.60 21.81 8.43
CA CYS A 406 4.61 21.23 9.27
C CYS A 406 5.15 22.33 10.19
N HIS A 407 4.91 22.25 11.50
CA HIS A 407 5.54 23.15 12.47
C HIS A 407 7.03 22.85 12.55
N SER A 408 7.83 23.62 11.83
CA SER A 408 9.26 23.78 12.08
C SER A 408 9.46 24.66 13.32
N PHE A 409 10.16 24.14 14.32
CA PHE A 409 10.65 24.92 15.45
C PHE A 409 11.61 26.02 14.96
N SER A 410 11.32 27.27 15.29
CA SER A 410 12.23 28.41 15.14
C SER A 410 12.88 28.75 16.48
N ILE A 411 14.19 28.96 16.49
CA ILE A 411 14.93 29.58 17.59
C ILE A 411 15.73 30.76 16.99
N ILE A 412 15.50 31.95 17.55
CA ILE A 412 16.32 33.18 17.38
C ILE A 412 17.29 33.22 18.59
N GLY A 413 18.55 33.63 18.54
CA GLY A 413 19.41 34.17 17.50
C GLY A 413 20.80 34.48 18.08
N LYS A 414 21.77 34.88 17.24
CA LYS A 414 22.98 35.61 17.67
C LYS A 414 23.39 36.60 16.59
N LYS A 415 23.70 37.83 17.02
CA LYS A 415 24.40 38.84 16.22
C LYS A 415 25.89 38.82 16.56
N ASP A 416 26.66 38.97 15.48
CA ASP A 416 27.94 39.62 15.30
C ASP A 416 29.16 39.19 16.12
N LEU A 417 30.16 38.66 15.40
CA LEU A 417 31.44 39.34 15.30
C LEU A 417 32.16 39.00 13.98
N VAL A 418 32.31 40.03 13.15
CA VAL A 418 33.17 40.07 11.96
C VAL A 418 34.61 40.36 12.40
N THR A 419 35.56 40.03 11.50
CA THR A 419 37.03 40.24 11.53
C THR A 419 37.79 39.15 12.30
N MET A 420 38.68 38.33 11.71
CA MET A 420 39.58 38.55 10.57
C MET A 420 39.88 37.23 9.86
N VAL A 421 39.31 37.09 8.66
CA VAL A 421 39.94 36.32 7.58
C VAL A 421 41.13 37.14 7.09
N ARG A 422 42.34 36.69 7.41
CA ARG A 422 43.61 37.01 6.74
C ARG A 422 44.61 36.01 7.33
N TYR A 423 45.35 35.28 6.48
CA TYR A 423 46.25 34.14 6.80
C TYR A 423 45.70 32.71 6.69
N PHE A 424 44.78 32.43 5.76
CA PHE A 424 44.57 31.04 5.27
C PHE A 424 44.47 30.94 3.73
N ALA A 425 44.92 31.98 3.01
CA ALA A 425 44.83 32.07 1.56
C ALA A 425 46.14 31.75 0.82
N GLU A 426 47.24 31.47 1.52
CA GLU A 426 48.55 31.23 0.87
C GLU A 426 49.12 29.81 1.09
N LEU A 427 48.45 28.96 1.88
CA LEU A 427 48.83 27.54 2.05
C LEU A 427 47.98 26.56 1.21
N LEU A 428 46.87 27.03 0.61
CA LEU A 428 45.96 26.18 -0.18
C LEU A 428 46.36 26.05 -1.66
N LEU A 429 47.29 26.87 -2.14
CA LEU A 429 47.72 26.90 -3.54
C LEU A 429 48.90 25.96 -3.87
N ILE A 430 49.49 25.30 -2.88
CA ILE A 430 50.61 24.35 -3.06
C ILE A 430 50.16 22.87 -2.93
N LEU A 431 48.93 22.61 -2.44
CA LEU A 431 48.32 21.26 -2.44
C LEU A 431 47.52 20.93 -3.73
N LEU A 432 47.53 21.82 -4.73
CA LEU A 432 46.78 21.68 -5.97
C LEU A 432 47.54 20.99 -7.12
N HIS A 433 48.56 20.18 -6.84
CA HIS A 433 49.36 19.53 -7.90
C HIS A 433 49.64 18.03 -7.75
N ILE A 434 48.85 17.26 -6.99
CA ILE A 434 48.74 15.78 -7.06
C ILE A 434 47.37 15.43 -6.44
N ALA A 435 46.35 14.81 -7.03
CA ALA A 435 46.20 14.00 -8.24
C ALA A 435 44.86 14.35 -8.93
N GLN A 436 44.88 14.63 -10.23
CA GLN A 436 43.68 14.42 -11.05
C GLN A 436 43.56 12.91 -11.28
N THR A 437 42.92 12.22 -10.37
CA THR A 437 42.34 10.92 -10.70
C THR A 437 41.16 11.20 -11.62
N SER A 438 41.25 10.81 -12.89
CA SER A 438 40.08 10.76 -13.77
C SER A 438 39.13 9.69 -13.21
N SER A 439 38.21 10.08 -12.32
CA SER A 439 37.18 9.18 -11.83
C SER A 439 36.12 9.06 -12.91
N THR A 440 36.01 7.91 -13.56
CA THR A 440 34.97 7.64 -14.56
C THR A 440 33.56 7.95 -14.02
N PRO A 441 32.59 8.39 -14.86
CA PRO A 441 31.24 8.69 -14.40
C PRO A 441 30.59 7.50 -13.70
N THR A 442 29.97 7.73 -12.54
CA THR A 442 29.29 6.68 -11.74
C THR A 442 27.78 6.83 -11.82
N LEU A 443 27.07 5.71 -11.97
CA LEU A 443 25.61 5.70 -11.83
C LEU A 443 25.26 5.74 -10.34
N GLU A 444 24.42 6.68 -9.91
CA GLU A 444 24.12 6.88 -8.48
C GLU A 444 22.69 6.47 -8.09
N LEU A 445 21.74 6.63 -9.02
CA LEU A 445 20.35 6.26 -8.84
C LEU A 445 19.75 5.90 -10.21
N VAL A 446 18.99 4.82 -10.26
CA VAL A 446 18.10 4.54 -11.39
C VAL A 446 16.64 4.56 -10.94
N GLN A 447 15.80 5.17 -11.77
CA GLN A 447 14.35 5.18 -11.62
C GLN A 447 13.72 4.48 -12.83
N VAL A 448 13.06 3.35 -12.59
CA VAL A 448 12.44 2.55 -13.67
C VAL A 448 10.93 2.62 -13.56
N ILE A 449 10.23 2.89 -14.65
CA ILE A 449 8.78 2.77 -14.73
C ILE A 449 8.38 1.75 -15.78
N TRP A 450 7.52 0.79 -15.43
CA TRP A 450 7.04 -0.22 -16.36
C TRP A 450 5.52 -0.30 -16.41
N ARG A 451 4.99 -0.68 -17.57
CA ARG A 451 3.61 -1.14 -17.72
C ARG A 451 3.51 -2.52 -17.11
N HIS A 452 2.38 -2.85 -16.48
CA HIS A 452 2.06 -4.22 -16.09
C HIS A 452 2.22 -5.22 -17.27
N GLY A 453 2.37 -6.51 -16.94
CA GLY A 453 2.35 -7.58 -17.95
C GLY A 453 0.97 -7.79 -18.58
N HIS A 454 0.88 -8.77 -19.46
CA HIS A 454 -0.35 -9.22 -20.10
C HIS A 454 -1.46 -9.53 -19.07
N ARG A 455 -2.68 -9.09 -19.36
CA ARG A 455 -3.83 -9.18 -18.46
C ARG A 455 -5.06 -9.68 -19.21
N THR A 456 -6.11 -10.02 -18.48
CA THR A 456 -7.46 -10.17 -19.06
C THR A 456 -8.07 -8.79 -19.37
N PRO A 457 -9.14 -8.73 -20.18
CA PRO A 457 -9.82 -7.48 -20.50
C PRO A 457 -10.37 -6.78 -19.27
N MET A 458 -10.40 -5.44 -19.29
CA MET A 458 -11.06 -4.67 -18.24
C MET A 458 -12.58 -4.84 -18.25
N ARG A 459 -13.15 -5.19 -19.41
CA ARG A 459 -14.59 -5.46 -19.60
C ARG A 459 -14.82 -6.38 -20.79
N ARG A 460 -16.03 -6.93 -20.85
CA ARG A 460 -16.52 -7.71 -21.99
C ARG A 460 -16.81 -6.79 -23.18
N VAL A 461 -16.50 -7.28 -24.38
CA VAL A 461 -16.78 -6.59 -25.65
C VAL A 461 -18.09 -7.03 -26.30
N THR A 462 -18.75 -8.06 -25.76
CA THR A 462 -19.98 -8.60 -26.36
C THR A 462 -21.00 -8.99 -25.29
N LEU A 463 -22.27 -8.87 -25.64
CA LEU A 463 -23.41 -9.38 -24.90
C LEU A 463 -23.62 -10.90 -25.08
N LEU A 464 -22.85 -11.55 -25.96
CA LEU A 464 -22.97 -12.99 -26.20
C LEU A 464 -22.71 -13.79 -24.92
N LYS A 465 -23.66 -14.66 -24.54
CA LYS A 465 -23.53 -15.62 -23.42
C LYS A 465 -22.25 -16.48 -23.49
N ALA A 466 -21.69 -16.67 -24.68
CA ALA A 466 -20.45 -17.42 -24.89
C ALA A 466 -19.22 -16.77 -24.22
N ASN A 467 -19.26 -15.46 -23.92
CA ASN A 467 -18.16 -14.70 -23.33
C ASN A 467 -18.48 -14.22 -21.89
N ASP A 468 -19.02 -15.14 -21.08
CA ASP A 468 -19.42 -14.85 -19.70
C ASP A 468 -18.21 -14.53 -18.81
N THR A 469 -18.40 -13.69 -17.79
CA THR A 469 -17.31 -13.22 -16.90
C THR A 469 -16.59 -14.37 -16.22
N ASN A 470 -17.32 -15.46 -15.94
CA ASN A 470 -16.83 -16.62 -15.22
C ASN A 470 -15.84 -17.49 -16.02
N LYS A 471 -15.64 -17.18 -17.31
CA LYS A 471 -14.66 -17.85 -18.17
C LYS A 471 -13.29 -17.16 -18.19
N TRP A 472 -13.22 -15.88 -17.83
CA TRP A 472 -11.94 -15.16 -17.78
C TRP A 472 -11.16 -15.55 -16.54
N ILE A 473 -10.03 -16.23 -16.74
CA ILE A 473 -9.12 -16.64 -15.67
C ILE A 473 -7.90 -15.70 -15.69
N PRO A 474 -7.53 -15.07 -14.56
CA PRO A 474 -8.06 -15.30 -13.23
C PRO A 474 -9.29 -14.46 -12.83
N ASP A 475 -9.53 -13.30 -13.43
CA ASP A 475 -10.79 -12.52 -13.43
C ASP A 475 -10.60 -11.37 -14.44
N LEU A 476 -11.59 -10.51 -14.70
CA LEU A 476 -11.43 -9.32 -15.55
C LEU A 476 -10.42 -8.31 -14.97
N GLY A 477 -9.55 -7.78 -15.83
CA GLY A 477 -8.54 -6.76 -15.49
C GLY A 477 -7.34 -7.29 -14.68
N GLU A 478 -7.25 -8.60 -14.47
CA GLU A 478 -6.23 -9.27 -13.68
C GLU A 478 -5.03 -9.75 -14.51
N LEU A 479 -3.87 -9.87 -13.86
CA LEU A 479 -2.65 -10.32 -14.54
C LEU A 479 -2.73 -11.81 -14.86
N THR A 480 -2.39 -12.15 -16.11
CA THR A 480 -2.33 -13.54 -16.59
C THR A 480 -0.99 -14.20 -16.25
N LYS A 481 -0.91 -15.54 -16.32
CA LYS A 481 0.38 -16.26 -16.21
C LYS A 481 1.36 -15.83 -17.29
N LYS A 482 0.89 -15.53 -18.51
CA LYS A 482 1.69 -14.90 -19.57
C LYS A 482 2.28 -13.56 -19.11
N GLY A 483 1.49 -12.73 -18.45
CA GLY A 483 1.93 -11.45 -17.89
C GLY A 483 2.93 -11.58 -16.75
N MET A 484 2.76 -12.58 -15.88
CA MET A 484 3.73 -12.89 -14.82
C MET A 484 5.09 -13.26 -15.42
N LYS A 485 5.11 -14.10 -16.46
CA LYS A 485 6.34 -14.47 -17.17
C LYS A 485 7.02 -13.27 -17.82
N GLN A 486 6.26 -12.42 -18.51
CA GLN A 486 6.80 -11.20 -19.14
C GLN A 486 7.48 -10.30 -18.12
N GLN A 487 6.89 -10.13 -16.93
CA GLN A 487 7.47 -9.31 -15.87
C GLN A 487 8.67 -9.95 -15.22
N PHE A 488 8.66 -11.27 -15.00
CA PHE A 488 9.83 -11.99 -14.53
C PHE A 488 11.02 -11.78 -15.47
N LEU A 489 10.81 -11.94 -16.78
CA LEU A 489 11.86 -11.72 -17.79
C LEU A 489 12.35 -10.28 -17.82
N LEU A 490 11.44 -9.30 -17.66
CA LEU A 490 11.86 -7.91 -17.50
C LEU A 490 12.74 -7.73 -16.26
N GLY A 491 12.39 -8.38 -15.15
CA GLY A 491 13.19 -8.39 -13.93
C GLY A 491 14.61 -8.92 -14.15
N THR A 492 14.77 -10.05 -14.85
CA THR A 492 16.09 -10.62 -15.15
C THR A 492 16.92 -9.71 -16.07
N ILE A 493 16.28 -9.07 -17.05
CA ILE A 493 16.92 -8.08 -17.94
C ILE A 493 17.41 -6.86 -17.14
N LEU A 494 16.59 -6.34 -16.23
CA LEU A 494 16.95 -5.20 -15.38
C LEU A 494 18.06 -5.54 -14.40
N ALA A 495 18.03 -6.74 -13.79
CA ALA A 495 19.11 -7.21 -12.92
C ALA A 495 20.41 -7.39 -13.71
N ASN A 496 20.35 -7.96 -14.93
CA ASN A 496 21.53 -8.05 -15.77
C ASN A 496 22.12 -6.66 -16.09
N ARG A 497 21.27 -5.66 -16.36
CA ARG A 497 21.73 -4.29 -16.60
C ARG A 497 22.36 -3.64 -15.36
N TYR A 498 21.72 -3.73 -14.19
CA TYR A 498 22.07 -2.94 -13.00
C TYR A 498 22.82 -3.68 -11.89
N MET A 499 23.04 -4.98 -12.04
CA MET A 499 23.94 -5.76 -11.19
C MET A 499 25.16 -6.26 -11.96
N ASN A 500 25.00 -6.69 -13.22
CA ASN A 500 26.10 -7.32 -13.98
C ASN A 500 26.81 -6.33 -14.92
N GLN A 501 26.07 -5.62 -15.78
CA GLN A 501 26.66 -4.72 -16.79
C GLN A 501 27.11 -3.39 -16.17
N ILE A 502 26.27 -2.82 -15.32
CA ILE A 502 26.55 -1.63 -14.52
C ILE A 502 26.37 -2.08 -13.07
N PRO A 503 27.44 -2.39 -12.32
CA PRO A 503 27.35 -2.94 -10.96
C PRO A 503 26.93 -1.86 -9.95
N LEU A 504 25.72 -1.33 -10.13
CA LEU A 504 25.10 -0.30 -9.30
C LEU A 504 24.62 -0.88 -7.97
N ILE A 505 24.11 -2.11 -8.02
CA ILE A 505 23.50 -2.82 -6.90
C ILE A 505 24.27 -4.12 -6.68
N GLU A 506 24.72 -4.35 -5.45
CA GLU A 506 25.30 -5.63 -5.09
C GLU A 506 24.18 -6.63 -4.78
N THR A 507 24.22 -7.81 -5.40
CA THR A 507 23.17 -8.82 -5.29
C THR A 507 22.84 -9.16 -3.83
N ASN A 508 23.86 -9.23 -2.97
CA ASN A 508 23.67 -9.69 -1.60
C ASN A 508 23.08 -8.63 -0.65
N THR A 509 23.18 -7.34 -0.98
CA THR A 509 22.65 -6.22 -0.18
C THR A 509 21.51 -5.50 -0.89
N ALA A 510 21.06 -6.02 -2.03
CA ALA A 510 20.10 -5.37 -2.92
C ALA A 510 18.80 -4.94 -2.22
N TRP A 511 18.32 -5.72 -1.25
CA TRP A 511 17.10 -5.43 -0.49
C TRP A 511 17.19 -4.14 0.36
N GLN A 512 18.38 -3.64 0.68
CA GLN A 512 18.60 -2.32 1.33
C GLN A 512 18.65 -1.15 0.34
N GLN A 513 18.81 -1.45 -0.95
CA GLN A 513 19.11 -0.48 -2.00
C GLN A 513 17.96 -0.31 -3.00
N ILE A 514 16.86 -1.03 -2.79
CA ILE A 514 15.70 -1.08 -3.69
C ILE A 514 14.46 -0.54 -3.00
N TYR A 515 13.69 0.28 -3.72
CA TYR A 515 12.37 0.72 -3.31
C TYR A 515 11.39 0.58 -4.48
N ILE A 516 10.26 -0.10 -4.26
CA ILE A 516 9.28 -0.38 -5.30
C ILE A 516 7.93 0.21 -4.93
N ARG A 517 7.40 1.02 -5.84
CA ARG A 517 6.06 1.57 -5.77
C ARG A 517 5.20 0.99 -6.89
N SER A 518 3.94 0.72 -6.62
CA SER A 518 2.95 0.26 -7.58
C SER A 518 1.71 1.15 -7.51
N SER A 519 0.94 1.26 -8.60
CA SER A 519 -0.46 1.67 -8.44
C SER A 519 -1.22 0.61 -7.63
N ASN A 520 -2.27 1.02 -6.92
CA ASN A 520 -3.09 0.12 -6.11
C ASN A 520 -4.06 -0.72 -6.98
N CYS A 521 -3.51 -1.54 -7.88
CA CYS A 521 -4.25 -2.49 -8.71
C CYS A 521 -3.56 -3.85 -8.65
N ASN A 522 -4.33 -4.94 -8.56
CA ASN A 522 -3.79 -6.30 -8.49
C ASN A 522 -2.76 -6.56 -9.59
N ARG A 523 -3.10 -6.25 -10.85
CA ARG A 523 -2.20 -6.47 -11.99
C ARG A 523 -0.85 -5.75 -11.91
N THR A 524 -0.79 -4.56 -11.31
CA THR A 524 0.47 -3.81 -11.17
C THR A 524 1.26 -4.29 -9.96
N ILE A 525 0.60 -4.64 -8.86
CA ILE A 525 1.26 -5.24 -7.68
C ILE A 525 1.85 -6.60 -8.05
N VAL A 526 1.07 -7.49 -8.67
CA VAL A 526 1.51 -8.81 -9.12
C VAL A 526 2.60 -8.70 -10.18
N SER A 527 2.54 -7.68 -11.06
CA SER A 527 3.64 -7.39 -11.99
C SER A 527 4.93 -7.03 -11.27
N ALA A 528 4.86 -6.18 -10.24
CA ALA A 528 6.02 -5.80 -9.45
C ALA A 528 6.64 -7.00 -8.72
N LEU A 529 5.81 -7.84 -8.09
CA LEU A 529 6.26 -9.06 -7.41
C LEU A 529 6.90 -10.04 -8.40
N SER A 530 6.31 -10.22 -9.58
CA SER A 530 6.85 -11.09 -10.63
C SER A 530 8.18 -10.55 -11.17
N ASN A 531 8.28 -9.24 -11.35
CA ASN A 531 9.51 -8.56 -11.76
C ASN A 531 10.62 -8.77 -10.71
N LEU A 532 10.32 -8.56 -9.44
CA LEU A 532 11.28 -8.74 -8.34
C LEU A 532 11.73 -10.20 -8.18
N ALA A 533 10.85 -11.17 -8.45
CA ALA A 533 11.24 -12.58 -8.49
C ALA A 533 12.28 -12.87 -9.59
N GLY A 534 12.19 -12.20 -10.74
CA GLY A 534 13.21 -12.26 -11.79
C GLY A 534 14.47 -11.46 -11.44
N PHE A 535 14.29 -10.24 -10.90
CA PHE A 535 15.37 -9.33 -10.54
C PHE A 535 16.28 -9.93 -9.45
N MET A 536 15.69 -10.64 -8.49
CA MET A 536 16.38 -11.29 -7.38
C MET A 536 16.62 -12.79 -7.61
N HIS A 537 16.42 -13.32 -8.83
CA HIS A 537 16.43 -14.77 -9.09
C HIS A 537 17.75 -15.47 -8.68
N ASN A 538 18.87 -14.76 -8.82
CA ASN A 538 20.20 -15.26 -8.48
C ASN A 538 20.66 -14.86 -7.06
N SER A 539 19.83 -14.12 -6.31
CA SER A 539 20.14 -13.78 -4.93
C SER A 539 19.88 -14.97 -4.01
N THR A 540 20.85 -15.28 -3.17
CA THR A 540 20.74 -16.25 -2.08
C THR A 540 20.88 -15.60 -0.70
N SER A 541 21.06 -14.29 -0.62
CA SER A 541 21.28 -13.57 0.63
C SER A 541 19.96 -13.13 1.27
N GLY A 542 19.99 -12.93 2.60
CA GLY A 542 18.86 -12.33 3.33
C GLY A 542 17.63 -13.24 3.49
N LEU A 543 17.67 -14.49 3.02
CA LEU A 543 16.58 -15.44 3.17
C LEU A 543 16.70 -16.22 4.49
N PRO A 544 15.56 -16.57 5.13
CA PRO A 544 15.57 -17.50 6.24
C PRO A 544 16.03 -18.89 5.76
N ASN A 545 16.96 -19.52 6.48
CA ASN A 545 17.43 -20.86 6.21
C ASN A 545 16.37 -21.89 6.68
N PHE A 546 15.34 -22.08 5.84
CA PHE A 546 14.20 -22.93 6.15
C PHE A 546 13.79 -23.79 4.95
N HIS A 547 13.69 -25.12 5.15
CA HIS A 547 13.51 -26.11 4.08
C HIS A 547 12.28 -25.85 3.18
N ASP A 548 11.15 -25.43 3.75
CA ASP A 548 9.92 -25.25 2.98
C ASP A 548 9.81 -23.85 2.34
N TRP A 549 10.80 -22.97 2.56
CA TRP A 549 10.83 -21.65 1.94
C TRP A 549 10.92 -21.78 0.40
N PRO A 550 10.20 -20.96 -0.38
CA PRO A 550 10.26 -21.04 -1.83
C PRO A 550 11.68 -20.83 -2.37
N GLN A 551 12.12 -21.76 -3.23
CA GLN A 551 13.48 -21.73 -3.80
C GLN A 551 13.61 -20.56 -4.78
N LYS A 552 14.76 -19.85 -4.73
CA LYS A 552 15.09 -18.73 -5.61
C LYS A 552 14.09 -17.56 -5.57
N TRP A 553 13.47 -17.34 -4.41
CA TRP A 553 12.58 -16.20 -4.20
C TRP A 553 12.99 -15.40 -2.97
N SER A 554 13.10 -14.08 -3.18
CA SER A 554 13.33 -13.10 -2.12
C SER A 554 12.13 -12.17 -2.00
N PRO A 555 11.54 -12.01 -0.79
CA PRO A 555 10.46 -11.07 -0.58
C PRO A 555 11.02 -9.65 -0.56
N ILE A 556 10.53 -8.80 -1.45
CA ILE A 556 10.84 -7.36 -1.48
C ILE A 556 9.52 -6.59 -1.33
N PRO A 557 9.44 -5.57 -0.45
CA PRO A 557 8.21 -4.79 -0.27
C PRO A 557 7.79 -4.08 -1.57
N VAL A 558 6.48 -4.09 -1.84
CA VAL A 558 5.86 -3.28 -2.90
C VAL A 558 4.83 -2.35 -2.24
N HIS A 559 5.08 -1.04 -2.31
CA HIS A 559 4.22 -0.01 -1.73
C HIS A 559 3.18 0.47 -2.75
N THR A 560 1.97 0.86 -2.32
CA THR A 560 0.85 1.24 -3.23
C THR A 560 0.28 2.65 -3.01
N GLU A 561 0.99 3.52 -2.30
CA GLU A 561 0.49 4.83 -1.85
C GLU A 561 0.26 5.87 -2.96
N GLU A 562 -0.55 6.89 -2.64
CA GLU A 562 -1.02 8.05 -3.43
C GLU A 562 -1.42 7.74 -4.87
N GLU A 563 -2.65 7.21 -5.02
CA GLU A 563 -3.15 6.74 -6.30
C GLU A 563 -3.02 7.74 -7.47
N TRP A 564 -3.07 9.05 -7.24
CA TRP A 564 -3.07 10.05 -8.32
C TRP A 564 -1.74 10.16 -9.08
N LYS A 565 -0.61 9.74 -8.48
CA LYS A 565 0.69 9.76 -9.15
C LYS A 565 0.86 8.64 -10.17
N LEU A 566 0.29 7.46 -9.89
CA LEU A 566 0.40 6.29 -10.77
C LEU A 566 -0.90 5.92 -11.49
N ARG A 567 -2.08 6.29 -10.98
CA ARG A 567 -3.38 6.22 -11.66
C ARG A 567 -3.73 7.59 -12.23
N ILE A 568 -3.04 7.98 -13.30
CA ILE A 568 -3.11 9.35 -13.84
C ILE A 568 -4.52 9.76 -14.32
N LEU A 569 -5.41 8.81 -14.60
CA LEU A 569 -6.82 9.08 -14.95
C LEU A 569 -7.77 9.23 -13.75
N ARG A 570 -7.27 9.35 -12.51
CA ARG A 570 -8.10 9.66 -11.32
C ARG A 570 -8.92 10.94 -11.52
N GLU A 571 -10.07 11.06 -10.87
CA GLU A 571 -10.94 12.22 -11.04
C GLU A 571 -10.20 13.55 -10.80
N CYS A 572 -10.21 14.41 -11.82
CA CYS A 572 -9.63 15.74 -11.79
C CYS A 572 -10.48 16.67 -12.67
N PRO A 573 -11.46 17.38 -12.08
CA PRO A 573 -12.40 18.22 -12.81
C PRO A 573 -11.72 19.27 -13.70
N ALA A 574 -10.62 19.88 -13.24
CA ALA A 574 -9.84 20.83 -14.02
C ALA A 574 -9.29 20.22 -15.33
N ALA A 575 -8.71 19.02 -15.27
CA ALA A 575 -8.18 18.34 -16.45
C ALA A 575 -9.31 17.91 -17.41
N VAL A 576 -10.46 17.49 -16.88
CA VAL A 576 -11.66 17.17 -17.68
C VAL A 576 -12.16 18.41 -18.41
N LYS A 577 -12.24 19.55 -17.72
CA LYS A 577 -12.64 20.83 -18.30
C LYS A 577 -11.70 21.25 -19.43
N VAL A 578 -10.38 21.21 -19.19
CA VAL A 578 -9.36 21.52 -20.21
C VAL A 578 -9.53 20.61 -21.43
N LYS A 579 -9.70 19.30 -21.23
CA LYS A 579 -9.90 18.36 -22.33
C LYS A 579 -11.15 18.72 -23.15
N LYS A 580 -12.26 19.03 -22.49
CA LYS A 580 -13.50 19.43 -23.15
C LYS A 580 -13.32 20.71 -23.98
N GLU A 581 -12.73 21.75 -23.39
CA GLU A 581 -12.63 23.08 -23.99
C GLU A 581 -11.51 23.21 -25.04
N LYS A 582 -10.41 22.47 -24.89
CA LYS A 582 -9.20 22.65 -25.71
C LYS A 582 -8.83 21.48 -26.60
N VAL A 583 -9.39 20.29 -26.35
CA VAL A 583 -9.10 19.10 -27.15
C VAL A 583 -10.34 18.67 -27.91
N ILE A 584 -11.42 18.36 -27.20
CA ILE A 584 -12.67 17.86 -27.79
C ILE A 584 -13.31 18.92 -28.68
N ALA A 585 -13.27 20.20 -28.29
CA ALA A 585 -13.85 21.29 -29.08
C ALA A 585 -13.06 21.64 -30.37
N THR A 586 -11.91 21.02 -30.62
CA THR A 586 -11.12 21.31 -31.82
C THR A 586 -11.78 20.77 -33.08
N ALA A 587 -11.67 21.50 -34.19
CA ALA A 587 -12.22 21.06 -35.48
C ALA A 587 -11.64 19.70 -35.91
N GLU A 588 -10.37 19.43 -35.58
CA GLU A 588 -9.72 18.16 -35.87
C GLU A 588 -10.38 16.99 -35.12
N TYR A 589 -10.58 17.11 -33.81
CA TYR A 589 -11.26 16.09 -33.01
C TYR A 589 -12.69 15.85 -33.50
N GLN A 590 -13.44 16.94 -33.73
CA GLN A 590 -14.81 16.88 -34.22
C GLN A 590 -14.92 16.25 -35.61
N ALA A 591 -13.94 16.45 -36.49
CA ALA A 591 -13.90 15.81 -37.79
C ALA A 591 -13.76 14.28 -37.67
N PHE A 592 -12.90 13.78 -36.76
CA PHE A 592 -12.78 12.34 -36.51
C PHE A 592 -14.09 11.74 -35.97
N GLU A 593 -14.74 12.42 -35.02
CA GLU A 593 -16.03 11.98 -34.49
C GLU A 593 -17.09 11.94 -35.60
N THR A 594 -17.25 13.04 -36.33
CA THR A 594 -18.28 13.17 -37.37
C THR A 594 -18.08 12.15 -38.49
N ASN A 595 -16.85 12.02 -39.01
CA ASN A 595 -16.53 11.12 -40.12
C ASN A 595 -16.66 9.63 -39.77
N ASN A 596 -16.72 9.28 -38.48
CA ASN A 596 -16.83 7.90 -38.02
C ASN A 596 -18.13 7.60 -37.26
N THR A 597 -19.10 8.52 -37.28
CA THR A 597 -20.37 8.39 -36.57
C THR A 597 -21.08 7.07 -36.87
N GLU A 598 -21.20 6.69 -38.15
CA GLU A 598 -21.85 5.44 -38.55
C GLU A 598 -21.11 4.21 -38.03
N PHE A 599 -19.77 4.26 -38.01
CA PHE A 599 -18.95 3.15 -37.51
C PHE A 599 -19.05 3.02 -35.98
N PHE A 600 -19.12 4.12 -35.25
CA PHE A 600 -19.37 4.08 -33.80
C PHE A 600 -20.77 3.55 -33.47
N GLN A 601 -21.79 3.91 -34.26
CA GLN A 601 -23.14 3.34 -34.12
C GLN A 601 -23.15 1.85 -34.41
N PHE A 602 -22.43 1.40 -35.44
CA PHE A 602 -22.24 -0.02 -35.73
C PHE A 602 -21.61 -0.74 -34.53
N LEU A 603 -20.49 -0.25 -34.00
CA LEU A 603 -19.83 -0.85 -32.83
C LEU A 603 -20.76 -0.85 -31.61
N GLN A 604 -21.57 0.19 -31.41
CA GLN A 604 -22.49 0.29 -30.28
C GLN A 604 -23.56 -0.80 -30.36
N ASN A 605 -24.11 -1.04 -31.54
CA ASN A 605 -25.10 -2.09 -31.78
C ASN A 605 -24.51 -3.50 -31.59
N MET A 606 -23.27 -3.72 -32.03
CA MET A 606 -22.64 -5.05 -31.94
C MET A 606 -22.13 -5.39 -30.53
N THR A 607 -21.72 -4.38 -29.76
CA THR A 607 -21.12 -4.58 -28.43
C THR A 607 -22.08 -4.35 -27.27
N GLY A 608 -23.13 -3.54 -27.47
CA GLY A 608 -24.02 -3.06 -26.41
C GLY A 608 -23.41 -1.97 -25.53
N ILE A 609 -22.21 -1.46 -25.86
CA ILE A 609 -21.56 -0.38 -25.12
C ILE A 609 -22.21 0.96 -25.55
N PRO A 610 -22.81 1.73 -24.64
CA PRO A 610 -23.48 2.97 -25.01
C PRO A 610 -22.47 4.10 -25.29
N ASN A 611 -22.83 4.99 -26.21
CA ASN A 611 -22.12 6.24 -26.51
C ASN A 611 -20.67 6.02 -26.94
N ILE A 612 -20.43 5.12 -27.89
CA ILE A 612 -19.08 4.90 -28.42
C ILE A 612 -18.59 6.15 -29.15
N ASN A 613 -17.36 6.54 -28.86
CA ASN A 613 -16.70 7.70 -29.43
C ASN A 613 -15.17 7.50 -29.41
N LEU A 614 -14.41 8.50 -29.86
CA LEU A 614 -12.96 8.42 -29.93
C LEU A 614 -12.29 8.28 -28.55
N GLU A 615 -12.89 8.81 -27.47
CA GLU A 615 -12.35 8.68 -26.11
C GLU A 615 -12.50 7.27 -25.53
N ASN A 616 -13.53 6.53 -25.92
CA ASN A 616 -13.90 5.26 -25.28
C ASN A 616 -13.83 4.04 -26.21
N ILE A 617 -13.45 4.20 -27.48
CA ILE A 617 -13.27 3.09 -28.42
C ILE A 617 -12.27 2.03 -27.93
N TYR A 618 -11.34 2.41 -27.04
CA TYR A 618 -10.40 1.51 -26.39
C TYR A 618 -11.04 0.36 -25.63
N LEU A 619 -12.28 0.54 -25.20
CA LEU A 619 -13.06 -0.48 -24.53
C LEU A 619 -13.35 -1.69 -25.42
N ILE A 620 -13.26 -1.50 -26.73
CA ILE A 620 -13.45 -2.54 -27.75
C ILE A 620 -12.10 -3.05 -28.21
N ASP A 621 -11.22 -2.13 -28.62
CA ASP A 621 -9.87 -2.47 -29.11
C ASP A 621 -9.09 -3.33 -28.11
N ASP A 622 -9.05 -2.92 -26.83
CA ASP A 622 -8.35 -3.66 -25.76
C ASP A 622 -8.86 -5.09 -25.62
N SER A 623 -10.17 -5.26 -25.60
CA SER A 623 -10.78 -6.58 -25.45
C SER A 623 -10.57 -7.47 -26.68
N LEU A 624 -10.66 -6.92 -27.89
CA LEU A 624 -10.37 -7.66 -29.12
C LEU A 624 -8.89 -8.03 -29.20
N GLN A 625 -7.98 -7.10 -28.89
CA GLN A 625 -6.54 -7.36 -28.83
C GLN A 625 -6.24 -8.54 -27.89
N LEU A 626 -6.81 -8.55 -26.70
CA LEU A 626 -6.57 -9.61 -25.70
C LEU A 626 -7.15 -10.97 -26.11
N ILE A 627 -8.30 -10.99 -26.79
CA ILE A 627 -8.84 -12.21 -27.40
C ILE A 627 -7.87 -12.73 -28.47
N LYS A 628 -7.35 -11.85 -29.33
CA LYS A 628 -6.41 -12.18 -30.41
C LYS A 628 -5.07 -12.70 -29.88
N GLU A 629 -4.56 -12.08 -28.82
CA GLU A 629 -3.26 -12.41 -28.23
C GLU A 629 -3.28 -13.71 -27.43
N GLY A 630 -4.39 -14.01 -26.75
CA GLY A 630 -4.60 -15.21 -25.93
C GLY A 630 -3.63 -15.38 -24.74
N SER A 631 -3.99 -16.32 -23.85
CA SER A 631 -3.09 -16.81 -22.80
C SER A 631 -3.32 -18.31 -22.57
N PRO A 632 -2.61 -19.20 -23.31
CA PRO A 632 -2.89 -20.64 -23.34
C PRO A 632 -2.80 -21.39 -22.00
N GLU A 633 -2.17 -20.79 -20.98
CA GLU A 633 -2.11 -21.36 -19.62
C GLU A 633 -3.24 -20.92 -18.69
N ASP A 634 -4.01 -19.92 -19.13
CA ASP A 634 -5.12 -19.34 -18.38
C ASP A 634 -6.46 -19.70 -19.04
N TRP A 635 -6.57 -19.67 -20.37
CA TRP A 635 -7.78 -20.06 -21.11
C TRP A 635 -7.45 -20.63 -22.49
N MET A 636 -8.41 -21.37 -23.07
CA MET A 636 -8.34 -21.85 -24.44
C MET A 636 -9.02 -20.86 -25.41
N PRO A 637 -8.61 -20.78 -26.69
CA PRO A 637 -9.23 -19.89 -27.67
C PRO A 637 -10.75 -20.06 -27.79
N GLU A 638 -11.26 -21.29 -27.65
CA GLU A 638 -12.70 -21.61 -27.68
C GLU A 638 -13.50 -21.05 -26.49
N ASP A 639 -12.84 -20.71 -25.37
CA ASP A 639 -13.49 -20.08 -24.22
C ASP A 639 -13.91 -18.64 -24.55
N HIS A 640 -13.16 -17.98 -25.44
CA HIS A 640 -13.33 -16.60 -25.86
C HIS A 640 -13.25 -16.48 -27.39
N PRO A 641 -14.25 -16.98 -28.13
CA PRO A 641 -14.19 -17.00 -29.59
C PRO A 641 -14.16 -15.58 -30.17
N TRP A 642 -13.42 -15.43 -31.27
CA TRP A 642 -13.38 -14.19 -32.03
C TRP A 642 -14.79 -13.80 -32.49
N PRO A 643 -15.26 -12.56 -32.24
CA PRO A 643 -16.61 -12.17 -32.61
C PRO A 643 -16.79 -12.15 -34.14
N ILE A 644 -17.87 -12.76 -34.63
CA ILE A 644 -18.18 -12.86 -36.08
C ILE A 644 -18.23 -11.49 -36.77
N TRP A 645 -18.65 -10.46 -36.04
CA TRP A 645 -18.74 -9.08 -36.55
C TRP A 645 -17.40 -8.35 -36.62
N ALA A 646 -16.38 -8.82 -35.90
CA ALA A 646 -15.07 -8.20 -35.83
C ALA A 646 -14.20 -8.68 -37.00
N THR A 647 -14.61 -8.46 -38.24
CA THR A 647 -13.76 -8.79 -39.40
C THR A 647 -12.40 -8.09 -39.31
N ASP A 648 -11.40 -8.56 -40.05
CA ASP A 648 -10.07 -7.92 -40.05
C ASP A 648 -10.15 -6.42 -40.38
N GLU A 649 -11.03 -6.04 -41.30
CA GLU A 649 -11.30 -4.63 -41.64
C GLU A 649 -11.87 -3.85 -40.45
N VAL A 650 -12.86 -4.40 -39.75
CA VAL A 650 -13.46 -3.77 -38.56
C VAL A 650 -12.43 -3.64 -37.44
N TYR A 651 -11.62 -4.67 -37.21
CA TYR A 651 -10.59 -4.67 -36.18
C TYR A 651 -9.51 -3.62 -36.48
N GLU A 652 -8.95 -3.60 -37.68
CA GLU A 652 -7.93 -2.61 -38.06
C GLU A 652 -8.48 -1.18 -38.08
N ARG A 653 -9.75 -0.98 -38.48
CA ARG A 653 -10.40 0.34 -38.37
C ARG A 653 -10.57 0.77 -36.91
N THR A 654 -10.99 -0.14 -36.04
CA THR A 654 -11.13 0.13 -34.59
C THR A 654 -9.78 0.49 -33.97
N LYS A 655 -8.74 -0.28 -34.28
CA LYS A 655 -7.36 -0.05 -33.84
C LYS A 655 -6.82 1.29 -34.33
N THR A 656 -7.05 1.64 -35.60
CA THR A 656 -6.63 2.92 -36.18
C THR A 656 -7.29 4.10 -35.46
N LEU A 657 -8.61 4.01 -35.22
CA LEU A 657 -9.33 5.04 -34.48
C LEU A 657 -8.87 5.13 -33.02
N ARG A 658 -8.55 4.00 -32.37
CA ARG A 658 -7.92 4.00 -31.04
C ARG A 658 -6.57 4.72 -31.06
N GLN A 659 -5.70 4.46 -32.04
CA GLN A 659 -4.40 5.13 -32.15
C GLN A 659 -4.55 6.64 -32.33
N HIS A 660 -5.53 7.09 -33.11
CA HIS A 660 -5.87 8.50 -33.21
C HIS A 660 -6.38 9.07 -31.88
N GLY A 661 -7.29 8.37 -31.21
CA GLY A 661 -7.79 8.76 -29.89
C GLY A 661 -6.68 8.90 -28.85
N ASN A 662 -5.66 8.04 -28.91
CA ASN A 662 -4.48 8.13 -28.04
C ASN A 662 -3.70 9.43 -28.25
N GLY A 663 -3.58 9.89 -29.49
CA GLY A 663 -2.94 11.17 -29.83
C GLY A 663 -3.61 12.37 -29.14
N PHE A 664 -4.92 12.28 -28.87
CA PHE A 664 -5.68 13.32 -28.19
C PHE A 664 -5.67 13.23 -26.65
N LEU A 665 -5.23 12.11 -26.06
CA LEU A 665 -5.34 11.88 -24.60
C LEU A 665 -4.69 12.99 -23.76
N PHE A 666 -3.48 13.40 -24.16
CA PHE A 666 -2.70 14.43 -23.47
C PHE A 666 -2.19 15.51 -24.42
N ALA A 667 -2.97 15.83 -25.47
CA ALA A 667 -2.57 16.81 -26.49
C ALA A 667 -2.31 18.21 -25.90
N ASP A 668 -3.08 18.62 -24.89
CA ASP A 668 -2.91 19.92 -24.22
C ASP A 668 -1.86 19.87 -23.10
N GLU A 669 -1.06 20.92 -22.98
CA GLU A 669 0.01 21.05 -21.99
C GLU A 669 -0.50 21.04 -20.55
N GLU A 670 -1.65 21.66 -20.30
CA GLU A 670 -2.24 21.71 -18.96
C GLU A 670 -2.76 20.32 -18.54
N ILE A 671 -3.21 19.50 -19.49
CA ILE A 671 -3.55 18.09 -19.21
C ILE A 671 -2.27 17.34 -18.81
N ARG A 672 -1.17 17.50 -19.55
CA ARG A 672 0.13 16.88 -19.19
C ARG A 672 0.60 17.32 -17.80
N ARG A 673 0.45 18.60 -17.46
CA ARG A 673 0.76 19.14 -16.13
C ARG A 673 -0.10 18.49 -15.04
N LEU A 674 -1.42 18.47 -15.21
CA LEU A 674 -2.35 17.95 -14.19
C LEU A 674 -2.32 16.41 -14.07
N ARG A 675 -1.97 15.69 -15.14
CA ARG A 675 -2.02 14.22 -15.18
C ARG A 675 -0.65 13.55 -15.00
N GLY A 676 0.39 14.09 -15.63
CA GLY A 676 1.75 13.52 -15.65
C GLY A 676 2.76 14.30 -14.80
N GLY A 677 2.52 15.60 -14.60
CA GLY A 677 3.31 16.48 -13.73
C GLY A 677 3.63 15.91 -12.35
N PRO A 678 2.64 15.36 -11.61
CA PRO A 678 2.86 14.68 -10.34
C PRO A 678 3.99 13.65 -10.32
N LEU A 679 4.00 12.75 -11.30
CA LEU A 679 4.97 11.67 -11.40
C LEU A 679 6.33 12.21 -11.84
N LEU A 680 6.35 13.12 -12.82
CA LEU A 680 7.59 13.74 -13.28
C LEU A 680 8.27 14.56 -12.19
N GLN A 681 7.48 15.29 -11.41
CA GLN A 681 7.97 16.04 -10.25
C GLN A 681 8.60 15.10 -9.22
N GLU A 682 7.94 14.00 -8.86
CA GLU A 682 8.52 13.02 -7.94
C GLU A 682 9.84 12.45 -8.47
N ILE A 683 9.91 12.10 -9.75
CA ILE A 683 11.12 11.59 -10.40
C ILE A 683 12.29 12.58 -10.23
N VAL A 684 12.05 13.87 -10.47
CA VAL A 684 13.09 14.92 -10.29
C VAL A 684 13.43 15.12 -8.82
N GLU A 685 12.43 15.13 -7.93
CA GLU A 685 12.64 15.26 -6.49
C GLU A 685 13.52 14.13 -5.93
N ARG A 686 13.37 12.88 -6.39
CA ARG A 686 14.25 11.77 -5.98
C ARG A 686 15.68 11.98 -6.45
N MET A 687 15.90 12.51 -7.66
CA MET A 687 17.26 12.82 -8.13
C MET A 687 17.90 13.92 -7.27
N ARG A 688 17.15 14.97 -6.92
CA ARG A 688 17.64 16.06 -6.06
C ARG A 688 17.90 15.61 -4.63
N GLN A 689 17.03 14.77 -4.07
CA GLN A 689 17.28 14.17 -2.75
C GLN A 689 18.53 13.29 -2.78
N LYS A 690 18.74 12.52 -3.86
CA LYS A 690 19.97 11.74 -4.03
C LYS A 690 21.20 12.63 -4.09
N GLU A 691 21.19 13.67 -4.93
CA GLU A 691 22.29 14.65 -5.03
C GLU A 691 22.59 15.32 -3.69
N ALA A 692 21.56 15.77 -2.95
CA ALA A 692 21.71 16.35 -1.62
C ALA A 692 22.33 15.34 -0.62
N SER A 693 21.88 14.08 -0.66
CA SER A 693 22.41 13.01 0.20
C SER A 693 23.88 12.68 -0.07
N LEU A 694 24.37 12.88 -1.30
CA LEU A 694 25.76 12.63 -1.68
C LEU A 694 26.68 13.82 -1.34
N THR A 695 26.13 15.02 -1.23
CA THR A 695 26.86 16.26 -0.94
C THR A 695 26.80 16.69 0.53
N ASN A 696 26.21 15.86 1.40
CA ASN A 696 26.00 16.13 2.83
C ASN A 696 25.20 17.42 3.12
N LYS A 697 24.43 17.93 2.15
CA LYS A 697 23.54 19.08 2.33
C LYS A 697 22.18 18.61 2.82
N ASN A 698 21.66 19.20 3.91
CA ASN A 698 20.32 18.89 4.47
C ASN A 698 20.09 17.38 4.73
N LEU A 699 21.04 16.73 5.42
CA LEU A 699 21.06 15.27 5.68
C LEU A 699 19.79 14.69 6.31
N ILE A 700 19.07 15.44 7.15
CA ILE A 700 17.93 14.89 7.91
C ILE A 700 16.80 14.40 6.99
N SER A 701 16.45 15.16 5.94
CA SER A 701 15.37 14.78 5.01
C SER A 701 15.80 13.79 3.92
N SER A 702 17.11 13.69 3.66
CA SER A 702 17.66 12.93 2.53
C SER A 702 18.43 11.67 2.94
N LYS A 703 18.53 11.36 4.25
CA LYS A 703 19.24 10.16 4.75
C LYS A 703 18.69 8.85 4.17
N TRP A 704 17.36 8.74 4.01
CA TRP A 704 16.71 7.50 3.54
C TRP A 704 17.09 7.11 2.10
N ILE A 705 17.38 8.09 1.22
CA ILE A 705 17.75 7.84 -0.18
C ILE A 705 19.27 7.69 -0.38
N HIS A 706 20.07 7.92 0.67
CA HIS A 706 21.53 7.85 0.59
C HIS A 706 21.99 6.45 0.13
N ASN A 707 21.44 5.40 0.73
CA ASN A 707 21.75 4.01 0.35
C ASN A 707 20.89 3.49 -0.81
N LEU A 708 19.82 4.18 -1.18
CA LEU A 708 18.93 3.76 -2.27
C LEU A 708 19.64 3.89 -3.62
N LYS A 709 19.61 2.84 -4.43
CA LYS A 709 20.22 2.81 -5.77
C LYS A 709 19.19 2.55 -6.87
N TYR A 710 18.09 1.87 -6.55
CA TYR A 710 17.05 1.49 -7.50
C TYR A 710 15.67 1.85 -6.97
N TYR A 711 15.00 2.77 -7.66
CA TYR A 711 13.61 3.11 -7.38
C TYR A 711 12.77 2.65 -8.56
N ALA A 712 11.63 1.99 -8.32
CA ALA A 712 10.78 1.56 -9.42
C ALA A 712 9.29 1.87 -9.24
N TYR A 713 8.63 2.00 -10.38
CA TYR A 713 7.21 2.31 -10.52
C TYR A 713 6.54 1.24 -11.38
N SER A 714 5.74 0.37 -10.75
CA SER A 714 4.87 -0.58 -11.44
C SER A 714 3.53 0.06 -11.75
N ALA A 715 3.28 0.37 -13.02
CA ALA A 715 2.20 1.26 -13.42
C ALA A 715 1.52 0.80 -14.72
N HIS A 716 1.01 1.76 -15.49
CA HIS A 716 0.21 1.52 -16.68
C HIS A 716 0.89 2.06 -17.94
N ASP A 717 0.39 1.63 -19.08
CA ASP A 717 0.74 2.14 -20.42
C ASP A 717 0.66 3.67 -20.48
N LEU A 718 -0.40 4.24 -19.90
CA LEU A 718 -0.63 5.68 -19.87
C LEU A 718 0.48 6.45 -19.14
N ASN A 719 1.12 5.87 -18.12
CA ASN A 719 2.23 6.52 -17.42
C ASN A 719 3.48 6.62 -18.30
N ILE A 720 3.75 5.59 -19.09
CA ILE A 720 4.87 5.60 -20.04
C ILE A 720 4.57 6.58 -21.17
N LEU A 721 3.37 6.51 -21.75
CA LEU A 721 2.95 7.40 -22.84
C LEU A 721 3.05 8.88 -22.46
N ILE A 722 2.52 9.26 -21.29
CA ILE A 722 2.52 10.67 -20.88
C ILE A 722 3.94 11.18 -20.60
N LEU A 723 4.83 10.36 -20.03
CA LEU A 723 6.22 10.73 -19.82
C LEU A 723 6.96 10.91 -21.14
N LEU A 724 6.78 10.01 -22.10
CA LEU A 724 7.38 10.13 -23.44
C LEU A 724 6.90 11.39 -24.18
N GLN A 725 5.61 11.73 -24.06
CA GLN A 725 5.08 12.98 -24.60
C GLN A 725 5.63 14.22 -23.88
N MET A 726 5.77 14.17 -22.55
CA MET A 726 6.36 15.27 -21.77
C MET A 726 7.84 15.47 -22.12
N PHE A 727 8.59 14.38 -22.29
CA PHE A 727 9.98 14.36 -22.77
C PHE A 727 10.13 14.78 -24.24
N LYS A 728 9.01 15.03 -24.93
CA LYS A 728 8.94 15.45 -26.34
C LYS A 728 9.64 14.48 -27.29
N VAL A 729 9.47 13.19 -27.05
CA VAL A 729 9.98 12.16 -27.96
C VAL A 729 9.13 12.19 -29.23
N GLU A 730 9.74 12.53 -30.38
CA GLU A 730 9.03 12.86 -31.62
C GLU A 730 8.04 11.77 -32.07
N GLU A 731 8.44 10.50 -31.97
CA GLU A 731 7.60 9.34 -32.30
C GLU A 731 6.29 9.31 -31.50
N TRP A 732 6.32 9.73 -30.23
CA TRP A 732 5.19 9.64 -29.30
C TRP A 732 4.32 10.91 -29.29
N LEU A 733 4.74 11.95 -30.00
CA LEU A 733 3.97 13.19 -30.23
C LEU A 733 3.12 13.12 -31.51
N GLN A 734 3.13 11.99 -32.22
CA GLN A 734 2.36 11.80 -33.43
C GLN A 734 0.86 11.80 -33.15
N LYS A 735 0.08 12.18 -34.17
CA LYS A 735 -1.39 12.22 -34.13
C LYS A 735 -2.05 10.85 -34.10
N SER A 736 -1.31 9.82 -34.50
CA SER A 736 -1.68 8.42 -34.38
C SER A 736 -0.58 7.74 -33.59
N VAL A 737 -0.89 7.23 -32.40
CA VAL A 737 0.11 6.63 -31.51
C VAL A 737 -0.43 5.36 -30.88
N SER A 738 0.36 4.29 -30.96
CA SER A 738 0.07 3.03 -30.27
C SER A 738 0.31 3.17 -28.77
N MET A 739 -0.41 2.38 -27.97
CA MET A 739 -0.11 2.31 -26.54
C MET A 739 1.21 1.53 -26.32
N PRO A 740 2.03 1.90 -25.32
CA PRO A 740 3.22 1.10 -24.96
C PRO A 740 2.86 -0.37 -24.66
N ASP A 741 3.63 -1.33 -25.15
CA ASP A 741 3.30 -2.77 -25.01
C ASP A 741 3.39 -3.27 -23.57
N PHE A 742 2.83 -4.45 -23.30
CA PHE A 742 2.93 -5.11 -21.99
C PHE A 742 4.38 -5.28 -21.55
N ALA A 743 4.63 -5.07 -20.27
CA ALA A 743 5.97 -5.10 -19.71
C ALA A 743 6.98 -4.16 -20.40
N SER A 744 6.57 -3.16 -21.19
CA SER A 744 7.45 -2.06 -21.63
C SER A 744 7.95 -1.26 -20.42
N CYS A 745 9.10 -0.59 -20.55
CA CYS A 745 9.61 0.26 -19.47
C CYS A 745 10.43 1.46 -19.96
N LEU A 746 10.47 2.49 -19.12
CA LEU A 746 11.45 3.58 -19.20
C LEU A 746 12.41 3.46 -18.03
N SER A 747 13.69 3.72 -18.30
CA SER A 747 14.74 3.84 -17.31
C SER A 747 15.31 5.25 -17.32
N ILE A 748 15.33 5.90 -16.16
CA ILE A 748 15.83 7.26 -15.97
C ILE A 748 16.99 7.17 -14.98
N GLU A 749 18.20 7.37 -15.50
CA GLU A 749 19.46 7.14 -14.81
C GLU A 749 20.12 8.46 -14.42
N LEU A 750 20.50 8.59 -13.14
CA LEU A 750 21.23 9.73 -12.60
C LEU A 750 22.71 9.38 -12.45
N TRP A 751 23.54 10.00 -13.29
CA TRP A 751 24.98 9.81 -13.34
C TRP A 751 25.70 10.97 -12.66
N LYS A 752 26.71 10.65 -11.87
CA LYS A 752 27.67 11.61 -11.34
C LYS A 752 28.90 11.64 -12.25
N THR A 753 29.23 12.82 -12.75
CA THR A 753 30.38 13.04 -13.63
C THR A 753 31.67 13.17 -12.83
N ASP A 754 32.80 13.10 -13.53
CA ASP A 754 34.15 13.33 -13.02
C ASP A 754 34.30 14.69 -12.33
N ASN A 755 33.50 15.69 -12.74
CA ASN A 755 33.48 17.03 -12.15
C ASN A 755 32.54 17.15 -10.95
N ASN A 756 32.06 16.03 -10.39
CA ASN A 756 31.05 15.96 -9.34
C ASN A 756 29.71 16.66 -9.71
N THR A 757 29.40 16.82 -10.99
CA THR A 757 28.08 17.30 -11.45
C THR A 757 27.16 16.12 -11.75
N MET A 758 25.85 16.38 -11.79
CA MET A 758 24.83 15.36 -12.04
C MET A 758 24.26 15.47 -13.46
N GLU A 759 24.11 14.34 -14.13
CA GLU A 759 23.55 14.21 -15.48
C GLU A 759 22.50 13.09 -15.54
N VAL A 760 21.50 13.28 -16.40
CA VAL A 760 20.36 12.39 -16.59
C VAL A 760 20.44 11.71 -17.95
N LYS A 761 20.30 10.40 -17.98
CA LYS A 761 20.14 9.59 -19.20
C LYS A 761 18.81 8.85 -19.17
N VAL A 762 18.10 8.82 -20.30
CA VAL A 762 16.80 8.16 -20.40
C VAL A 762 16.87 7.06 -21.45
N PHE A 763 16.34 5.90 -21.12
CA PHE A 763 16.27 4.74 -22.00
C PHE A 763 14.84 4.18 -22.02
N GLN A 764 14.44 3.59 -23.15
CA GLN A 764 13.17 2.89 -23.29
C GLN A 764 13.40 1.44 -23.73
N ARG A 765 12.52 0.54 -23.28
CA ARG A 765 12.39 -0.82 -23.82
C ARG A 765 10.93 -1.05 -24.18
N LEU A 766 10.69 -1.38 -25.45
CA LEU A 766 9.37 -1.27 -26.05
C LEU A 766 8.38 -2.36 -25.65
N GLY A 767 8.84 -3.55 -25.27
CA GLY A 767 7.92 -4.66 -24.99
C GLY A 767 8.62 -5.97 -24.64
N PRO A 768 7.87 -7.07 -24.52
CA PRO A 768 8.38 -8.35 -24.02
C PRO A 768 9.24 -9.11 -25.03
N THR A 769 9.21 -8.72 -26.30
CA THR A 769 10.04 -9.28 -27.39
C THR A 769 11.40 -8.59 -27.50
N GLU A 770 11.60 -7.48 -26.80
CA GLU A 770 12.81 -6.66 -26.87
C GLU A 770 13.72 -6.87 -25.66
N MET A 771 15.00 -7.15 -25.93
CA MET A 771 16.04 -7.31 -24.91
C MET A 771 16.84 -6.03 -24.68
N ALA A 772 16.89 -5.13 -25.66
CA ALA A 772 17.76 -3.96 -25.65
C ALA A 772 17.06 -2.71 -25.12
N PHE A 773 17.82 -1.89 -24.39
CA PHE A 773 17.42 -0.53 -24.00
C PHE A 773 17.86 0.46 -25.08
N GLN A 774 16.91 1.22 -25.62
CA GLN A 774 17.16 2.25 -26.62
C GLN A 774 17.29 3.62 -25.93
N PRO A 775 18.33 4.42 -26.23
CA PRO A 775 18.45 5.75 -25.65
C PRO A 775 17.34 6.68 -26.17
N VAL A 776 16.79 7.51 -25.29
CA VAL A 776 15.71 8.44 -25.59
C VAL A 776 16.27 9.85 -25.74
N GLN A 777 16.06 10.47 -26.90
CA GLN A 777 16.36 11.89 -27.09
C GLN A 777 15.31 12.73 -26.36
N VAL A 778 15.71 13.33 -25.24
CA VAL A 778 14.84 14.23 -24.45
C VAL A 778 14.86 15.63 -25.07
N GLY A 779 13.69 16.18 -25.39
CA GLY A 779 13.58 17.52 -25.97
C GLY A 779 13.95 18.61 -24.97
N GLY A 780 14.81 19.54 -25.40
CA GLY A 780 15.38 20.59 -24.54
C GLY A 780 16.67 20.17 -23.81
N CYS A 781 17.11 18.92 -23.97
CA CYS A 781 18.41 18.42 -23.55
C CYS A 781 19.42 18.36 -24.72
N PRO A 782 20.73 18.22 -24.46
CA PRO A 782 21.73 17.98 -25.50
C PRO A 782 21.41 16.78 -26.40
N LYS A 783 21.95 16.77 -27.62
CA LYS A 783 21.80 15.63 -28.53
C LYS A 783 22.58 14.42 -28.02
N LEU A 784 21.99 13.23 -28.16
CA LEU A 784 22.68 11.97 -27.91
C LEU A 784 24.00 11.90 -28.72
N PRO A 785 25.09 11.32 -28.17
CA PRO A 785 25.16 10.55 -26.92
C PRO A 785 25.40 11.41 -25.66
N SER A 786 25.39 12.75 -25.76
CA SER A 786 25.60 13.62 -24.60
C SER A 786 24.42 13.50 -23.63
N ALA A 787 24.71 13.39 -22.32
CA ALA A 787 23.69 13.32 -21.28
C ALA A 787 23.10 14.71 -20.98
N CYS A 788 21.97 14.76 -20.26
CA CYS A 788 21.32 16.01 -19.90
C CYS A 788 21.73 16.46 -18.49
N PRO A 789 22.37 17.62 -18.29
CA PRO A 789 22.64 18.12 -16.94
C PRO A 789 21.37 18.19 -16.10
N LEU A 790 21.41 17.76 -14.83
CA LEU A 790 20.22 17.67 -13.97
C LEU A 790 19.50 19.03 -13.83
N ASP A 791 20.26 20.13 -13.70
CA ASP A 791 19.73 21.49 -13.65
C ASP A 791 18.97 21.87 -14.93
N GLN A 792 19.48 21.45 -16.09
CA GLN A 792 18.82 21.67 -17.37
C GLN A 792 17.57 20.81 -17.48
N PHE A 793 17.64 19.53 -17.10
CA PHE A 793 16.51 18.60 -17.10
C PHE A 793 15.35 19.16 -16.25
N GLU A 794 15.62 19.57 -15.02
CA GLU A 794 14.62 20.18 -14.14
C GLU A 794 14.07 21.48 -14.74
N LYS A 795 14.92 22.39 -15.21
CA LYS A 795 14.48 23.66 -15.80
C LYS A 795 13.55 23.48 -17.00
N VAL A 796 13.77 22.45 -17.82
CA VAL A 796 12.91 22.13 -18.97
C VAL A 796 11.53 21.66 -18.52
N PHE A 797 11.46 20.87 -17.43
CA PHE A 797 10.24 20.20 -17.01
C PHE A 797 9.51 20.85 -15.83
N GLN A 798 10.10 21.85 -15.16
CA GLN A 798 9.52 22.55 -14.02
C GLN A 798 8.12 23.14 -14.30
N LYS A 799 7.84 23.47 -15.56
CA LYS A 799 6.52 23.99 -15.98
C LYS A 799 5.39 22.97 -15.78
N TYR A 800 5.73 21.69 -15.70
CA TYR A 800 4.79 20.61 -15.44
C TYR A 800 4.58 20.33 -13.95
N PHE A 801 5.38 20.91 -13.05
CA PHE A 801 5.26 20.66 -11.61
C PHE A 801 3.97 21.26 -11.05
N ILE A 802 3.42 20.59 -10.05
CA ILE A 802 2.23 21.05 -9.33
C ILE A 802 2.71 22.10 -8.32
N LYS A 803 2.10 23.29 -8.34
CA LYS A 803 2.54 24.43 -7.53
C LYS A 803 2.00 24.38 -6.10
N ASN A 804 0.77 23.87 -5.96
CA ASN A 804 0.07 23.68 -4.68
C ASN A 804 -0.15 22.18 -4.42
N SER A 805 -1.21 21.83 -3.70
CA SER A 805 -1.68 20.44 -3.66
C SER A 805 -2.39 20.08 -4.97
N TRP A 806 -2.09 18.90 -5.52
CA TRP A 806 -2.78 18.37 -6.70
C TRP A 806 -4.30 18.34 -6.51
N ILE A 807 -4.77 17.95 -5.31
CA ILE A 807 -6.20 17.93 -4.97
C ILE A 807 -6.80 19.33 -5.09
N LYS A 808 -6.11 20.35 -4.56
CA LYS A 808 -6.56 21.74 -4.65
C LYS A 808 -6.57 22.21 -6.10
N GLU A 809 -5.54 21.96 -6.88
CA GLU A 809 -5.50 22.39 -8.29
C GLU A 809 -6.53 21.67 -9.16
N CYS A 810 -6.84 20.40 -8.86
CA CYS A 810 -7.89 19.66 -9.55
C CYS A 810 -9.31 20.12 -9.16
N THR A 811 -9.53 20.54 -7.92
CA THR A 811 -10.86 20.93 -7.40
C THR A 811 -11.14 22.43 -7.41
N ALA A 812 -10.13 23.30 -7.39
CA ALA A 812 -10.29 24.77 -7.25
C ALA A 812 -11.11 25.43 -8.38
N GLN A 813 -11.26 24.78 -9.54
CA GLN A 813 -12.10 25.29 -10.62
C GLN A 813 -13.61 25.04 -10.42
N SER A 814 -14.02 24.17 -9.47
CA SER A 814 -15.45 23.99 -9.14
C SER A 814 -15.97 25.09 -8.20
N ALA A 815 -15.12 25.70 -7.37
CA ALA A 815 -15.49 26.75 -6.43
C ALA A 815 -15.76 28.11 -7.10
N ALA A 816 -15.15 28.38 -8.26
CA ALA A 816 -15.41 29.63 -9.00
C ALA A 816 -16.80 29.66 -9.66
N ALA A 817 -17.44 28.50 -9.86
CA ALA A 817 -18.80 28.43 -10.41
C ALA A 817 -19.89 28.59 -9.33
N SER A 818 -19.59 28.33 -8.06
CA SER A 818 -20.52 28.52 -6.94
C SER A 818 -20.47 29.92 -6.34
N SER A 819 -19.33 30.61 -6.42
CA SER A 819 -19.20 32.01 -5.96
C SER A 819 -19.90 33.01 -6.87
N LEU A 820 -19.98 32.73 -8.18
CA LEU A 820 -20.74 33.56 -9.14
C LEU A 820 -22.26 33.46 -8.96
N ARG A 821 -22.81 32.42 -8.30
CA ARG A 821 -24.26 32.39 -7.97
C ARG A 821 -24.61 33.14 -6.68
N HIS A 822 -23.65 33.33 -5.77
CA HIS A 822 -23.90 34.06 -4.52
C HIS A 822 -23.72 35.58 -4.67
N SER A 823 -22.89 36.05 -5.63
CA SER A 823 -22.76 37.47 -5.93
C SER A 823 -24.00 38.07 -6.61
N PHE A 824 -24.78 37.30 -7.37
CA PHE A 824 -26.04 37.78 -7.98
C PHE A 824 -27.23 37.76 -7.00
N LEU A 825 -27.22 36.90 -5.99
CA LEU A 825 -28.25 36.90 -4.94
C LEU A 825 -28.04 38.04 -3.92
N PHE A 826 -26.79 38.38 -3.57
CA PHE A 826 -26.51 39.51 -2.67
C PHE A 826 -26.76 40.88 -3.31
N ALA A 827 -26.48 41.06 -4.61
CA ALA A 827 -26.78 42.32 -5.32
C ALA A 827 -28.30 42.55 -5.46
N GLY A 828 -29.08 41.49 -5.71
CA GLY A 828 -30.54 41.57 -5.82
C GLY A 828 -31.22 41.93 -4.49
N VAL A 829 -30.74 41.39 -3.37
CA VAL A 829 -31.29 41.68 -2.03
C VAL A 829 -30.92 43.09 -1.55
N PHE A 830 -29.71 43.58 -1.86
CA PHE A 830 -29.34 44.97 -1.54
C PHE A 830 -30.12 46.00 -2.37
N CYS A 831 -30.39 45.74 -3.65
CA CYS A 831 -31.25 46.63 -4.44
C CYS A 831 -32.70 46.63 -3.95
N LEU A 832 -33.25 45.50 -3.49
CA LEU A 832 -34.61 45.43 -2.95
C LEU A 832 -34.73 46.15 -1.59
N ILE A 833 -33.74 45.98 -0.71
CA ILE A 833 -33.70 46.67 0.60
C ILE A 833 -33.50 48.17 0.41
N TYR A 834 -32.64 48.61 -0.54
CA TYR A 834 -32.48 50.03 -0.86
C TYR A 834 -33.76 50.64 -1.45
N TRP A 835 -34.52 49.89 -2.27
CA TRP A 835 -35.82 50.35 -2.78
C TRP A 835 -36.90 50.47 -1.69
N ILE A 836 -36.95 49.52 -0.75
CA ILE A 836 -37.91 49.55 0.38
C ILE A 836 -37.55 50.67 1.37
N VAL A 837 -36.26 50.90 1.63
CA VAL A 837 -35.79 51.96 2.55
C VAL A 837 -35.89 53.35 1.92
N CYS A 838 -35.63 53.52 0.62
CA CYS A 838 -35.83 54.80 -0.06
C CYS A 838 -37.31 55.09 -0.40
N GLY A 839 -38.13 54.06 -0.66
CA GLY A 839 -39.57 54.20 -0.93
C GLY A 839 -40.40 54.55 0.30
N THR A 840 -39.93 54.21 1.50
CA THR A 840 -40.59 54.56 2.78
C THR A 840 -40.18 55.93 3.34
N ILE A 841 -39.16 56.57 2.77
CA ILE A 841 -38.74 57.94 3.12
C ILE A 841 -39.42 58.99 2.22
N PHE A 842 -39.99 58.61 1.07
CA PHE A 842 -40.68 59.52 0.15
C PHE A 842 -42.21 59.60 0.29
N THR A 843 -42.81 58.97 1.31
CA THR A 843 -44.27 59.00 1.57
C THR A 843 -44.66 59.66 2.90
N LYS A 844 -43.84 60.57 3.43
CA LYS A 844 -44.18 61.44 4.58
C LYS A 844 -44.03 62.95 4.33
N LEU A 845 -44.14 63.38 3.07
CA LEU A 845 -44.25 64.78 2.67
C LEU A 845 -45.17 64.93 1.46
N THR A 846 -46.45 64.58 1.62
CA THR A 846 -47.62 65.29 1.04
C THR A 846 -48.90 64.64 1.56
N ILE A 847 -49.68 65.47 2.27
CA ILE A 847 -50.98 65.26 2.93
C ILE A 847 -50.91 64.62 4.32
#